data_AF-A0A428RZP9-F1
#
_entry.id   AF-A0A428RZP9-F1
#
_cell.length_a   1.000
_cell.length_b   1.000
_cell.length_c   1.000
_cell.angle_alpha   90.00
_cell.angle_beta   90.00
_cell.angle_gamma   90.00
#
_symmetry.space_group_name_H-M   'P 1'
#
loop_
_entity.id
_entity.type
_entity.pdbx_description
1 polymer ?
#
loop_
_entity_poly.entity_id
_entity_poly.type
_entity_poly.pdbx_seq_one_letter_code
_entity_poly.pdbx_strand_id
1 'polypeptide(L)'
;MSNPLRTTAKTTRIAGHRGHSAGAPENTLAAFRKARAIAGPGVTCETDLALTRDDELVLIHDETVDRTTDGHGLVREMTYSDIAKLDAGRWFNEKFAGERIPLLRDALSLARDVGIIYQVELKIYNQNDKIFAKLKALIDELGCADLLQFSSFDFVQLRAVKEAIPDVPTVALSHSRLIDPAAVARQANVDAVNLEIQHFPSGEARQLHDGGFAVFLHVPRPERLESLKKYGVDIEAQAVGWVREGLLDQVISDDVEQVVRIMNEARGALEISDEILQTRQDLSTPVSVGSPPANRHTVDSFGQGHDQNGRDSSARFQETSQEILLATTLDWLAASEEPTQSSFSYFIEEVDSPLISPFDHVNWRRVKAYIAQLGSQETSVATSILALQVVYRAQAGRLPMAHAMSVNQAAISVFESLSGNETVDFDIVLVVAFLLCLSVATLPNEDGPPFGVLDGTFVARLETWFLSGHQSPVGLRIGVWLQLLHIAIKRVGNPGLLSKSVSGLLHNHIKEIPSLTALDHEAHPADSLYDIISAPIFTFYREVQDISSQVADVTHYRRSRITAADQAEVTDILNRLKDNLCNLWQSRPAPLRLDAAELQQHFCPTIADPLTTLAGLCSATYLTEVVAMGRILGHPSFASPEAKDAMQRIRDIVDGDRNASTERVLNPGYLRPLFLYAIESFDQEQTQWAVNRLKQIKSPISRSDFIASFIESHGEVQRMQGRRVTMKAFCYQRFGVPLPYF
;
A
#
# COMPACT_ATOMS: atom_id res chain seq x y z
N MET A 1 -4.28 -29.45 -30.87
CA MET A 1 -5.49 -28.73 -31.31
C MET A 1 -5.23 -27.25 -31.06
N SER A 2 -5.67 -26.36 -31.96
CA SER A 2 -5.55 -24.92 -31.74
C SER A 2 -6.43 -24.50 -30.56
N ASN A 3 -5.88 -23.74 -29.62
CA ASN A 3 -6.61 -23.22 -28.47
C ASN A 3 -7.88 -22.44 -28.92
N PRO A 4 -9.08 -22.80 -28.44
CA PRO A 4 -10.35 -22.24 -28.92
C PRO A 4 -10.59 -20.77 -28.52
N LEU A 5 -9.78 -20.23 -27.60
CA LEU A 5 -9.86 -18.84 -27.18
C LEU A 5 -8.91 -17.92 -27.97
N ARG A 6 -8.02 -18.48 -28.81
CA ARG A 6 -7.14 -17.69 -29.68
C ARG A 6 -7.94 -17.04 -30.81
N THR A 7 -7.61 -15.79 -31.11
CA THR A 7 -8.25 -14.97 -32.13
C THR A 7 -7.20 -14.25 -32.97
N THR A 8 -7.66 -13.47 -33.95
CA THR A 8 -6.85 -12.53 -34.72
C THR A 8 -7.25 -11.10 -34.36
N ALA A 9 -6.45 -10.11 -34.76
CA ALA A 9 -6.80 -8.70 -34.58
C ALA A 9 -8.21 -8.33 -35.11
N LYS A 10 -8.69 -9.00 -36.18
CA LYS A 10 -10.03 -8.77 -36.74
C LYS A 10 -11.14 -9.44 -35.90
N THR A 11 -10.82 -10.49 -35.16
CA THR A 11 -11.78 -11.33 -34.43
C THR A 11 -11.61 -11.30 -32.90
N THR A 12 -10.82 -10.37 -32.35
CA THR A 12 -10.73 -10.11 -30.92
C THR A 12 -12.12 -9.93 -30.32
N ARG A 13 -12.39 -10.59 -29.19
CA ARG A 13 -13.71 -10.65 -28.56
C ARG A 13 -14.00 -9.42 -27.72
N ILE A 14 -15.28 -9.05 -27.68
CA ILE A 14 -15.82 -7.98 -26.85
C ILE A 14 -16.45 -8.63 -25.62
N ALA A 15 -16.09 -8.17 -24.43
CA ALA A 15 -16.63 -8.68 -23.18
C ALA A 15 -17.15 -7.57 -22.26
N GLY A 16 -18.23 -7.87 -21.55
CA GLY A 16 -18.78 -7.03 -20.48
C GLY A 16 -18.55 -7.64 -19.10
N HIS A 17 -17.94 -6.91 -18.19
CA HIS A 17 -17.74 -7.31 -16.79
C HIS A 17 -19.06 -7.26 -16.04
N ARG A 18 -19.53 -8.42 -15.55
CA ARG A 18 -20.86 -8.62 -14.95
C ARG A 18 -22.00 -8.19 -15.91
N GLY A 19 -21.78 -8.37 -17.21
CA GLY A 19 -22.61 -7.80 -18.29
C GLY A 19 -22.20 -6.37 -18.66
N HIS A 20 -23.15 -5.53 -19.07
CA HIS A 20 -22.89 -4.08 -19.22
C HIS A 20 -23.22 -3.36 -17.90
N SER A 21 -22.39 -3.57 -16.88
CA SER A 21 -22.58 -3.10 -15.51
C SER A 21 -22.50 -1.56 -15.38
N ALA A 22 -21.88 -0.88 -16.35
CA ALA A 22 -21.87 0.59 -16.40
C ALA A 22 -23.27 1.19 -16.65
N GLY A 23 -24.21 0.42 -17.21
CA GLY A 23 -25.50 0.94 -17.64
C GLY A 23 -26.72 0.08 -17.35
N ALA A 24 -26.55 -0.99 -16.58
CA ALA A 24 -27.59 -1.87 -16.04
C ALA A 24 -27.06 -2.56 -14.75
N PRO A 25 -27.93 -3.01 -13.83
CA PRO A 25 -27.50 -3.64 -12.58
C PRO A 25 -26.64 -4.89 -12.84
N GLU A 26 -25.46 -4.94 -12.23
CA GLU A 26 -24.47 -6.01 -12.44
C GLU A 26 -25.03 -7.42 -12.18
N ASN A 27 -24.53 -8.43 -12.90
CA ASN A 27 -24.93 -9.85 -12.76
C ASN A 27 -26.45 -10.13 -12.95
N THR A 28 -27.17 -9.26 -13.66
CA THR A 28 -28.60 -9.47 -13.98
C THR A 28 -28.83 -9.81 -15.46
N LEU A 29 -29.99 -10.41 -15.76
CA LEU A 29 -30.40 -10.63 -17.15
C LEU A 29 -30.54 -9.29 -17.92
N ALA A 30 -30.90 -8.20 -17.26
CA ALA A 30 -30.89 -6.86 -17.87
C ALA A 30 -29.50 -6.44 -18.34
N ALA A 31 -28.46 -6.62 -17.51
CA ALA A 31 -27.09 -6.29 -17.90
C ALA A 31 -26.57 -7.14 -19.06
N PHE A 32 -26.91 -8.43 -19.09
CA PHE A 32 -26.54 -9.33 -20.18
C PHE A 32 -27.25 -8.98 -21.49
N ARG A 33 -28.56 -8.73 -21.46
CA ARG A 33 -29.31 -8.26 -22.64
C ARG A 33 -28.76 -6.94 -23.17
N LYS A 34 -28.38 -6.03 -22.28
CA LYS A 34 -27.81 -4.74 -22.68
C LYS A 34 -26.44 -4.90 -23.33
N ALA A 35 -25.56 -5.72 -22.78
CA ALA A 35 -24.28 -6.07 -23.43
C ALA A 35 -24.49 -6.62 -24.85
N ARG A 36 -25.44 -7.54 -25.01
CA ARG A 36 -25.83 -8.13 -26.31
C ARG A 36 -26.44 -7.13 -27.29
N ALA A 37 -27.22 -6.17 -26.80
CA ALA A 37 -27.79 -5.11 -27.61
C ALA A 37 -26.70 -4.18 -28.17
N ILE A 38 -25.64 -3.92 -27.39
CA ILE A 38 -24.53 -3.03 -27.76
C ILE A 38 -23.54 -3.72 -28.70
N ALA A 39 -23.06 -4.92 -28.33
CA ALA A 39 -21.94 -5.58 -29.00
C ALA A 39 -22.35 -6.61 -30.06
N GLY A 40 -23.62 -7.00 -30.13
CA GLY A 40 -24.09 -8.02 -31.06
C GLY A 40 -23.89 -9.46 -30.58
N PRO A 41 -24.28 -10.46 -31.42
CA PRO A 41 -24.10 -11.87 -31.07
C PRO A 41 -22.61 -12.24 -30.96
N GLY A 42 -22.30 -13.13 -30.03
CA GLY A 42 -20.93 -13.53 -29.70
C GLY A 42 -20.25 -12.66 -28.65
N VAL A 43 -20.94 -11.67 -28.07
CA VAL A 43 -20.42 -10.93 -26.90
C VAL A 43 -20.22 -11.88 -25.73
N THR A 44 -19.09 -11.75 -25.04
CA THR A 44 -18.85 -12.45 -23.79
C THR A 44 -19.43 -11.63 -22.63
N CYS A 45 -20.24 -12.22 -21.77
CA CYS A 45 -20.60 -11.62 -20.48
C CYS A 45 -19.83 -12.37 -19.39
N GLU A 46 -18.91 -11.67 -18.74
CA GLU A 46 -18.31 -12.18 -17.52
C GLU A 46 -19.34 -12.07 -16.38
N THR A 47 -19.33 -13.04 -15.47
CA THR A 47 -20.28 -13.12 -14.35
C THR A 47 -19.74 -13.96 -13.19
N ASP A 48 -20.23 -13.70 -11.99
CA ASP A 48 -19.78 -14.34 -10.76
C ASP A 48 -20.70 -15.48 -10.31
N LEU A 49 -20.14 -16.65 -10.02
CA LEU A 49 -20.91 -17.79 -9.51
C LEU A 49 -20.94 -17.85 -8.00
N ALA A 50 -22.15 -17.99 -7.44
CA ALA A 50 -22.37 -18.33 -6.04
C ALA A 50 -23.29 -19.54 -5.88
N LEU A 51 -23.32 -20.10 -4.67
CA LEU A 51 -24.11 -21.27 -4.31
C LEU A 51 -25.00 -20.95 -3.11
N THR A 52 -26.29 -21.21 -3.24
CA THR A 52 -27.28 -21.02 -2.17
C THR A 52 -27.23 -22.16 -1.15
N ARG A 53 -27.97 -22.03 -0.04
CA ARG A 53 -28.07 -23.07 1.00
C ARG A 53 -28.69 -24.37 0.49
N ASP A 54 -29.61 -24.28 -0.45
CA ASP A 54 -30.24 -25.40 -1.16
C ASP A 54 -29.47 -25.82 -2.43
N ASP A 55 -28.22 -25.39 -2.54
CA ASP A 55 -27.27 -25.72 -3.60
C ASP A 55 -27.68 -25.28 -5.02
N GLU A 56 -28.44 -24.20 -5.16
CA GLU A 56 -28.74 -23.60 -6.47
C GLU A 56 -27.58 -22.70 -6.93
N LEU A 57 -27.30 -22.73 -8.24
CA LEU A 57 -26.24 -21.93 -8.87
C LEU A 57 -26.80 -20.56 -9.27
N VAL A 58 -26.40 -19.51 -8.57
CA VAL A 58 -26.89 -18.13 -8.76
C VAL A 58 -25.76 -17.20 -9.17
N LEU A 59 -26.11 -16.10 -9.86
CA LEU A 59 -25.12 -15.12 -10.34
C LEU A 59 -25.08 -13.87 -9.46
N ILE A 60 -24.03 -13.74 -8.65
CA ILE A 60 -23.83 -12.61 -7.75
C ILE A 60 -22.35 -12.54 -7.32
N HIS A 61 -21.81 -11.33 -7.23
CA HIS A 61 -20.39 -11.10 -6.94
C HIS A 61 -20.03 -11.26 -5.46
N ASP A 62 -20.80 -10.60 -4.58
CA ASP A 62 -20.49 -10.48 -3.16
C ASP A 62 -20.93 -11.75 -2.42
N GLU A 63 -20.29 -12.06 -1.28
CA GLU A 63 -20.74 -13.16 -0.40
C GLU A 63 -22.11 -12.86 0.24
N THR A 64 -22.50 -11.58 0.29
CA THR A 64 -23.77 -11.10 0.82
C THR A 64 -24.63 -10.45 -0.25
N VAL A 65 -25.94 -10.39 0.00
CA VAL A 65 -26.90 -9.74 -0.92
C VAL A 65 -27.00 -8.22 -0.72
N ASP A 66 -26.38 -7.69 0.34
CA ASP A 66 -26.60 -6.34 0.89
C ASP A 66 -26.33 -5.18 -0.07
N ARG A 67 -25.27 -5.27 -0.89
CA ARG A 67 -24.86 -4.15 -1.75
C ARG A 67 -25.74 -3.98 -2.98
N THR A 68 -26.20 -5.10 -3.54
CA THR A 68 -26.81 -5.18 -4.87
C THR A 68 -28.27 -5.61 -4.81
N THR A 69 -28.87 -5.65 -3.63
CA THR A 69 -30.30 -5.94 -3.46
C THR A 69 -30.95 -5.13 -2.35
N ASP A 70 -32.25 -5.34 -2.13
CA ASP A 70 -33.01 -4.85 -0.97
C ASP A 70 -33.01 -5.83 0.23
N GLY A 71 -32.22 -6.90 0.17
CA GLY A 71 -32.07 -7.89 1.24
C GLY A 71 -30.80 -7.71 2.07
N HIS A 72 -30.66 -8.55 3.10
CA HIS A 72 -29.46 -8.64 3.93
C HIS A 72 -29.12 -10.10 4.24
N GLY A 73 -27.83 -10.43 4.26
CA GLY A 73 -27.33 -11.73 4.70
C GLY A 73 -26.45 -12.45 3.69
N LEU A 74 -25.88 -13.57 4.11
CA LEU A 74 -24.97 -14.39 3.31
C LEU A 74 -25.74 -15.23 2.27
N VAL A 75 -25.31 -15.17 1.01
CA VAL A 75 -25.92 -15.92 -0.10
C VAL A 75 -25.96 -17.42 0.22
N ARG A 76 -24.87 -17.97 0.76
CA ARG A 76 -24.73 -19.39 1.15
C ARG A 76 -25.65 -19.84 2.30
N GLU A 77 -26.29 -18.92 3.01
CA GLU A 77 -27.21 -19.21 4.13
C GLU A 77 -28.68 -19.07 3.72
N MET A 78 -28.95 -18.51 2.55
CA MET A 78 -30.29 -18.30 1.99
C MET A 78 -30.66 -19.40 1.01
N THR A 79 -31.95 -19.74 0.92
CA THR A 79 -32.43 -20.61 -0.17
C THR A 79 -32.61 -19.80 -1.45
N TYR A 80 -32.63 -20.45 -2.61
CA TYR A 80 -32.98 -19.76 -3.84
C TYR A 80 -34.38 -19.13 -3.76
N SER A 81 -35.34 -19.79 -3.08
CA SER A 81 -36.66 -19.22 -2.86
C SER A 81 -36.63 -17.90 -2.07
N ASP A 82 -35.64 -17.69 -1.21
CA ASP A 82 -35.46 -16.43 -0.47
C ASP A 82 -34.78 -15.39 -1.36
N ILE A 83 -33.73 -15.79 -2.08
CA ILE A 83 -32.97 -14.94 -3.00
C ILE A 83 -33.83 -14.43 -4.16
N ALA A 84 -34.68 -15.27 -4.74
CA ALA A 84 -35.53 -14.93 -5.88
C ALA A 84 -36.58 -13.86 -5.57
N LYS A 85 -36.81 -13.53 -4.29
CA LYS A 85 -37.73 -12.45 -3.87
C LYS A 85 -37.06 -11.08 -3.88
N LEU A 86 -35.73 -11.03 -3.83
CA LEU A 86 -34.97 -9.79 -3.68
C LEU A 86 -34.98 -8.99 -4.99
N ASP A 87 -35.00 -7.67 -4.86
CA ASP A 87 -34.86 -6.73 -5.98
C ASP A 87 -33.39 -6.41 -6.21
N ALA A 88 -32.82 -6.95 -7.28
CA ALA A 88 -31.43 -6.77 -7.68
C ALA A 88 -31.21 -5.57 -8.62
N GLY A 89 -32.22 -4.72 -8.83
CA GLY A 89 -32.18 -3.64 -9.83
C GLY A 89 -32.37 -2.23 -9.29
N ARG A 90 -33.23 -2.03 -8.28
CA ARG A 90 -33.56 -0.70 -7.74
C ARG A 90 -32.34 0.08 -7.24
N TRP A 91 -31.38 -0.61 -6.63
CA TRP A 91 -30.14 0.00 -6.14
C TRP A 91 -29.35 0.69 -7.26
N PHE A 92 -29.44 0.19 -8.49
CA PHE A 92 -28.78 0.76 -9.65
C PHE A 92 -29.59 1.93 -10.23
N ASN A 93 -30.88 1.71 -10.48
CA ASN A 93 -31.82 2.74 -10.92
C ASN A 93 -33.27 2.23 -10.79
N GLU A 94 -34.20 3.11 -10.44
CA GLU A 94 -35.63 2.76 -10.28
C GLU A 94 -36.24 2.09 -11.52
N LYS A 95 -35.74 2.40 -12.74
CA LYS A 95 -36.23 1.76 -13.98
C LYS A 95 -35.96 0.26 -14.08
N PHE A 96 -35.05 -0.28 -13.25
CA PHE A 96 -34.75 -1.70 -13.17
C PHE A 96 -35.45 -2.39 -11.99
N ALA A 97 -36.42 -1.72 -11.37
CA ALA A 97 -37.21 -2.32 -10.30
C ALA A 97 -37.83 -3.65 -10.74
N GLY A 98 -37.67 -4.68 -9.89
CA GLY A 98 -38.13 -6.03 -10.13
C GLY A 98 -37.10 -6.95 -10.81
N GLU A 99 -35.93 -6.47 -11.23
CA GLU A 99 -34.83 -7.36 -11.63
C GLU A 99 -34.45 -8.28 -10.47
N ARG A 100 -34.06 -9.51 -10.79
CA ARG A 100 -33.77 -10.58 -9.81
C ARG A 100 -32.34 -11.06 -9.96
N ILE A 101 -31.81 -11.65 -8.88
CA ILE A 101 -30.60 -12.46 -8.95
C ILE A 101 -30.91 -13.70 -9.80
N PRO A 102 -30.27 -13.88 -10.97
CA PRO A 102 -30.62 -14.96 -11.88
C PRO A 102 -29.98 -16.29 -11.46
N LEU A 103 -30.63 -17.40 -11.82
CA LEU A 103 -29.97 -18.70 -11.87
C LEU A 103 -29.03 -18.75 -13.07
N LEU A 104 -27.93 -19.51 -12.94
CA LEU A 104 -27.06 -19.79 -14.08
C LEU A 104 -27.83 -20.45 -15.23
N ARG A 105 -28.82 -21.30 -14.92
CA ARG A 105 -29.72 -21.92 -15.92
C ARG A 105 -30.48 -20.89 -16.76
N ASP A 106 -31.01 -19.84 -16.12
CA ASP A 106 -31.78 -18.81 -16.80
C ASP A 106 -30.87 -17.96 -17.69
N ALA A 107 -29.66 -17.66 -17.20
CA ALA A 107 -28.63 -17.01 -17.98
C ALA A 107 -28.26 -17.86 -19.21
N LEU A 108 -27.98 -19.16 -19.06
CA LEU A 108 -27.65 -20.07 -20.17
C LEU A 108 -28.77 -20.19 -21.21
N SER A 109 -30.02 -20.19 -20.74
CA SER A 109 -31.18 -20.16 -21.64
C SER A 109 -31.21 -18.86 -22.46
N LEU A 110 -30.99 -17.72 -21.82
CA LEU A 110 -30.83 -16.44 -22.50
C LEU A 110 -29.65 -16.47 -23.49
N ALA A 111 -28.50 -17.02 -23.10
CA ALA A 111 -27.33 -17.12 -23.97
C ALA A 111 -27.62 -17.87 -25.26
N ARG A 112 -28.38 -18.97 -25.20
CA ARG A 112 -28.80 -19.71 -26.39
C ARG A 112 -29.73 -18.89 -27.28
N ASP A 113 -30.67 -18.18 -26.68
CA ASP A 113 -31.68 -17.41 -27.43
C ASP A 113 -31.08 -16.21 -28.16
N VAL A 114 -30.11 -15.53 -27.54
CA VAL A 114 -29.56 -14.29 -28.10
C VAL A 114 -28.11 -14.41 -28.57
N GLY A 115 -27.42 -15.52 -28.32
CA GLY A 115 -26.02 -15.72 -28.70
C GLY A 115 -25.04 -14.95 -27.80
N ILE A 116 -25.14 -15.13 -26.49
CA ILE A 116 -24.15 -14.65 -25.51
C ILE A 116 -23.24 -15.83 -25.11
N ILE A 117 -21.97 -15.55 -24.85
CA ILE A 117 -21.06 -16.51 -24.20
C ILE A 117 -20.84 -16.03 -22.76
N TYR A 118 -20.91 -16.92 -21.78
CA TYR A 118 -20.65 -16.57 -20.38
C TYR A 118 -19.24 -16.97 -19.97
N GLN A 119 -18.50 -16.02 -19.39
CA GLN A 119 -17.28 -16.31 -18.65
C GLN A 119 -17.63 -16.31 -17.16
N VAL A 120 -17.76 -17.49 -16.57
CA VAL A 120 -18.25 -17.69 -15.21
C VAL A 120 -17.07 -17.79 -14.24
N GLU A 121 -16.96 -16.82 -13.33
CA GLU A 121 -15.94 -16.83 -12.29
C GLU A 121 -16.31 -17.80 -11.14
N LEU A 122 -15.46 -18.79 -10.91
CA LEU A 122 -15.55 -19.74 -9.81
C LEU A 122 -14.87 -19.17 -8.56
N LYS A 123 -15.67 -18.84 -7.55
CA LYS A 123 -15.21 -18.23 -6.28
C LYS A 123 -15.34 -19.13 -5.04
N ILE A 124 -15.84 -20.35 -5.21
CA ILE A 124 -16.14 -21.25 -4.09
C ILE A 124 -15.06 -22.33 -3.97
N TYR A 125 -14.00 -22.03 -3.25
CA TYR A 125 -12.76 -22.82 -3.25
C TYR A 125 -12.83 -24.15 -2.47
N ASN A 126 -13.80 -24.31 -1.56
CA ASN A 126 -13.86 -25.45 -0.64
C ASN A 126 -14.96 -26.49 -0.97
N GLN A 127 -15.60 -26.39 -2.14
CA GLN A 127 -16.74 -27.25 -2.52
C GLN A 127 -16.67 -27.73 -3.99
N ASN A 128 -15.45 -27.91 -4.52
CA ASN A 128 -15.22 -28.30 -5.92
C ASN A 128 -16.01 -29.54 -6.34
N ASP A 129 -16.00 -30.62 -5.56
CA ASP A 129 -16.72 -31.86 -5.90
C ASP A 129 -18.21 -31.64 -6.13
N LYS A 130 -18.85 -30.82 -5.28
CA LYS A 130 -20.27 -30.49 -5.38
C LYS A 130 -20.54 -29.59 -6.59
N ILE A 131 -19.75 -28.53 -6.75
CA ILE A 131 -19.97 -27.50 -7.78
C ILE A 131 -19.68 -28.05 -9.17
N PHE A 132 -18.59 -28.80 -9.33
CA PHE A 132 -18.24 -29.40 -10.62
C PHE A 132 -19.28 -30.43 -11.04
N ALA A 133 -19.78 -31.25 -10.10
CA ALA A 133 -20.87 -32.18 -10.39
C ALA A 133 -22.14 -31.44 -10.85
N LYS A 134 -22.51 -30.33 -10.19
CA LYS A 134 -23.68 -29.51 -10.56
C LYS A 134 -23.50 -28.80 -11.90
N LEU A 135 -22.35 -28.18 -12.13
CA LEU A 135 -22.01 -27.55 -13.40
C LEU A 135 -22.03 -28.57 -14.54
N LYS A 136 -21.37 -29.71 -14.37
CA LYS A 136 -21.37 -30.78 -15.37
C LYS A 136 -22.78 -31.28 -15.68
N ALA A 137 -23.58 -31.55 -14.66
CA ALA A 137 -24.96 -31.98 -14.85
C ALA A 137 -25.79 -30.93 -15.62
N LEU A 138 -25.66 -29.65 -15.28
CA LEU A 138 -26.34 -28.56 -15.97
C LEU A 138 -25.88 -28.41 -17.43
N ILE A 139 -24.57 -28.53 -17.67
CA ILE A 139 -23.97 -28.45 -19.01
C ILE A 139 -24.43 -29.62 -19.88
N ASP A 140 -24.43 -30.84 -19.34
CA ASP A 140 -24.88 -32.04 -20.04
C ASP A 140 -26.39 -31.98 -20.34
N GLU A 141 -27.19 -31.50 -19.38
CA GLU A 141 -28.64 -31.36 -19.53
C GLU A 141 -29.00 -30.34 -20.62
N LEU A 142 -28.35 -29.19 -20.62
CA LEU A 142 -28.64 -28.12 -21.57
C LEU A 142 -27.89 -28.29 -22.89
N GLY A 143 -26.77 -29.02 -22.93
CA GLY A 143 -25.88 -29.11 -24.08
C GLY A 143 -25.27 -27.75 -24.42
N CYS A 144 -24.69 -27.05 -23.44
CA CYS A 144 -24.28 -25.64 -23.54
C CYS A 144 -22.80 -25.36 -23.24
N ALA A 145 -21.93 -26.36 -23.40
CA ALA A 145 -20.49 -26.20 -23.15
C ALA A 145 -19.87 -25.10 -24.04
N ASP A 146 -20.39 -24.93 -25.26
CA ASP A 146 -20.00 -23.93 -26.25
C ASP A 146 -20.35 -22.49 -25.85
N LEU A 147 -21.27 -22.32 -24.89
CA LEU A 147 -21.73 -21.02 -24.38
C LEU A 147 -21.00 -20.62 -23.10
N LEU A 148 -19.97 -21.37 -22.67
CA LEU A 148 -19.30 -21.20 -21.38
C LEU A 148 -17.79 -21.08 -21.49
N GLN A 149 -17.23 -20.37 -20.53
CA GLN A 149 -15.81 -20.36 -20.14
C GLN A 149 -15.78 -20.29 -18.61
N PHE A 150 -14.82 -20.95 -17.95
CA PHE A 150 -14.63 -20.82 -16.50
C PHE A 150 -13.43 -19.93 -16.20
N SER A 151 -13.60 -18.96 -15.30
CA SER A 151 -12.49 -18.15 -14.78
C SER A 151 -12.31 -18.31 -13.28
N SER A 152 -11.11 -18.05 -12.76
CA SER A 152 -10.86 -17.99 -11.31
C SER A 152 -9.50 -17.37 -11.03
N PHE A 153 -9.32 -16.85 -9.82
CA PHE A 153 -8.00 -16.50 -9.26
C PHE A 153 -7.27 -17.72 -8.68
N ASP A 154 -7.96 -18.85 -8.48
CA ASP A 154 -7.37 -20.09 -7.99
C ASP A 154 -6.99 -21.02 -9.15
N PHE A 155 -5.69 -21.04 -9.47
CA PHE A 155 -5.11 -21.86 -10.54
C PHE A 155 -5.22 -23.36 -10.25
N VAL A 156 -5.29 -23.76 -8.96
CA VAL A 156 -5.50 -25.16 -8.58
C VAL A 156 -6.95 -25.56 -8.88
N GLN A 157 -7.91 -24.70 -8.59
CA GLN A 157 -9.31 -24.90 -8.95
C GLN A 157 -9.50 -24.97 -10.47
N LEU A 158 -8.83 -24.09 -11.23
CA LEU A 158 -8.89 -24.09 -12.70
C LEU A 158 -8.39 -25.41 -13.30
N ARG A 159 -7.25 -25.91 -12.82
CA ARG A 159 -6.74 -27.22 -13.25
C ARG A 159 -7.75 -28.34 -12.97
N ALA A 160 -8.32 -28.35 -11.77
CA ALA A 160 -9.28 -29.36 -11.37
C ALA A 160 -10.59 -29.31 -12.17
N VAL A 161 -11.13 -28.11 -12.47
CA VAL A 161 -12.35 -28.00 -13.30
C VAL A 161 -12.06 -28.37 -14.76
N LYS A 162 -10.86 -28.07 -15.28
CA LYS A 162 -10.46 -28.49 -16.63
C LYS A 162 -10.40 -30.00 -16.77
N GLU A 163 -9.96 -30.70 -15.73
CA GLU A 163 -9.97 -32.17 -15.68
C GLU A 163 -11.41 -32.73 -15.59
N ALA A 164 -12.28 -32.08 -14.80
CA ALA A 164 -13.66 -32.53 -14.60
C ALA A 164 -14.60 -32.22 -15.78
N ILE A 165 -14.39 -31.09 -16.47
CA ILE A 165 -15.24 -30.57 -17.55
C ILE A 165 -14.34 -30.05 -18.70
N PRO A 166 -13.65 -30.95 -19.43
CA PRO A 166 -12.62 -30.57 -20.40
C PRO A 166 -13.15 -29.78 -21.62
N ASP A 167 -14.44 -29.93 -21.93
CA ASP A 167 -15.10 -29.29 -23.07
C ASP A 167 -15.31 -27.78 -22.88
N VAL A 168 -15.20 -27.27 -21.65
CA VAL A 168 -15.31 -25.84 -21.34
C VAL A 168 -13.91 -25.21 -21.20
N PRO A 169 -13.61 -24.11 -21.91
CA PRO A 169 -12.34 -23.40 -21.77
C PRO A 169 -12.14 -22.77 -20.38
N THR A 170 -10.89 -22.65 -19.94
CA THR A 170 -10.53 -22.04 -18.66
C THR A 170 -9.65 -20.80 -18.81
N VAL A 171 -9.90 -19.79 -17.96
CA VAL A 171 -9.29 -18.46 -18.00
C VAL A 171 -8.69 -18.15 -16.61
N ALA A 172 -7.38 -18.04 -16.55
CA ALA A 172 -6.68 -17.66 -15.33
C ALA A 172 -6.76 -16.15 -15.07
N LEU A 173 -7.18 -15.75 -13.87
CA LEU A 173 -7.18 -14.36 -13.41
C LEU A 173 -5.97 -14.10 -12.50
N SER A 174 -5.27 -12.99 -12.70
CA SER A 174 -4.14 -12.63 -11.83
C SER A 174 -3.94 -11.12 -11.75
N HIS A 175 -3.84 -10.61 -10.52
CA HIS A 175 -3.36 -9.24 -10.27
C HIS A 175 -1.84 -9.16 -10.17
N SER A 176 -1.17 -10.30 -10.02
CA SER A 176 0.28 -10.37 -9.81
C SER A 176 1.04 -10.33 -11.13
N ARG A 177 2.20 -9.70 -11.13
CA ARG A 177 3.15 -9.83 -12.26
C ARG A 177 3.90 -11.15 -12.13
N LEU A 178 3.73 -12.03 -13.10
CA LEU A 178 4.42 -13.33 -13.14
C LEU A 178 5.71 -13.20 -13.97
N ILE A 179 6.80 -13.81 -13.48
CA ILE A 179 8.09 -13.85 -14.22
C ILE A 179 7.92 -14.63 -15.53
N ASP A 180 7.20 -15.76 -15.48
CA ASP A 180 6.87 -16.58 -16.65
C ASP A 180 5.38 -16.97 -16.59
N PRO A 181 4.47 -16.09 -17.07
CA PRO A 181 3.04 -16.38 -17.09
C PRO A 181 2.71 -17.62 -17.94
N ALA A 182 3.50 -17.93 -18.98
CA ALA A 182 3.28 -19.11 -19.81
C ALA A 182 3.63 -20.42 -19.10
N ALA A 183 4.65 -20.43 -18.24
CA ALA A 183 4.95 -21.59 -17.40
C ALA A 183 3.81 -21.90 -16.43
N VAL A 184 3.29 -20.87 -15.76
CA VAL A 184 2.17 -21.01 -14.82
C VAL A 184 0.90 -21.47 -15.56
N ALA A 185 0.59 -20.85 -16.71
CA ALA A 185 -0.55 -21.25 -17.53
C ALA A 185 -0.47 -22.72 -17.98
N ARG A 186 0.72 -23.18 -18.38
CA ARG A 186 0.97 -24.57 -18.76
C ARG A 186 0.80 -25.53 -17.58
N GLN A 187 1.28 -25.17 -16.39
CA GLN A 187 1.17 -26.01 -15.20
C GLN A 187 -0.27 -26.11 -14.69
N ALA A 188 -1.04 -25.04 -14.84
CA ALA A 188 -2.46 -25.01 -14.50
C ALA A 188 -3.36 -25.62 -15.59
N ASN A 189 -2.81 -25.92 -16.77
CA ASN A 189 -3.54 -26.42 -17.94
C ASN A 189 -4.73 -25.52 -18.33
N VAL A 190 -4.49 -24.20 -18.39
CA VAL A 190 -5.52 -23.21 -18.77
C VAL A 190 -5.46 -22.83 -20.24
N ASP A 191 -6.55 -22.29 -20.77
CA ASP A 191 -6.63 -21.84 -22.18
C ASP A 191 -6.31 -20.35 -22.34
N ALA A 192 -6.61 -19.52 -21.34
CA ALA A 192 -6.33 -18.08 -21.39
C ALA A 192 -5.79 -17.54 -20.07
N VAL A 193 -5.14 -16.38 -20.13
CA VAL A 193 -4.71 -15.60 -18.97
C VAL A 193 -5.17 -14.15 -19.13
N ASN A 194 -5.80 -13.62 -18.09
CA ASN A 194 -6.09 -12.19 -17.97
C ASN A 194 -4.87 -11.48 -17.38
N LEU A 195 -4.36 -10.48 -18.09
CA LEU A 195 -3.24 -9.66 -17.65
C LEU A 195 -3.73 -8.28 -17.22
N GLU A 196 -3.19 -7.79 -16.11
CA GLU A 196 -3.35 -6.39 -15.73
C GLU A 196 -2.69 -5.47 -16.76
N ILE A 197 -3.29 -4.29 -16.94
CA ILE A 197 -2.86 -3.34 -17.95
C ILE A 197 -1.39 -2.95 -17.85
N GLN A 198 -0.88 -2.83 -16.62
CA GLN A 198 0.50 -2.48 -16.33
C GLN A 198 1.52 -3.56 -16.74
N HIS A 199 1.07 -4.78 -17.07
CA HIS A 199 1.92 -5.89 -17.50
C HIS A 199 1.97 -6.06 -19.03
N PHE A 200 1.14 -5.34 -19.79
CA PHE A 200 1.16 -5.43 -21.26
C PHE A 200 2.44 -4.87 -21.92
N PRO A 201 3.04 -3.76 -21.46
CA PRO A 201 4.21 -3.16 -22.12
C PRO A 201 5.48 -4.03 -22.13
N SER A 202 5.57 -5.07 -21.29
CA SER A 202 6.82 -5.78 -20.99
C SER A 202 7.04 -7.12 -21.72
N GLY A 203 6.11 -7.53 -22.60
CA GLY A 203 6.28 -8.70 -23.48
C GLY A 203 5.56 -9.99 -23.03
N GLU A 204 4.91 -9.98 -21.87
CA GLU A 204 4.18 -11.11 -21.29
C GLU A 204 3.06 -11.62 -22.21
N ALA A 205 2.36 -10.73 -22.91
CA ALA A 205 1.33 -11.11 -23.88
C ALA A 205 1.91 -11.94 -25.04
N ARG A 206 3.09 -11.57 -25.55
CA ARG A 206 3.79 -12.34 -26.59
C ARG A 206 4.24 -13.70 -26.06
N GLN A 207 4.80 -13.75 -24.86
CA GLN A 207 5.22 -14.99 -24.21
C GLN A 207 4.05 -15.98 -24.05
N LEU A 208 2.87 -15.50 -23.67
CA LEU A 208 1.65 -16.31 -23.58
C LEU A 208 1.20 -16.82 -24.94
N HIS A 209 1.20 -15.95 -25.96
CA HIS A 209 0.83 -16.33 -27.33
C HIS A 209 1.77 -17.36 -27.94
N ASP A 210 3.08 -17.18 -27.75
CA ASP A 210 4.12 -18.13 -28.16
C ASP A 210 3.96 -19.48 -27.43
N GLY A 211 3.48 -19.43 -26.18
CA GLY A 211 3.09 -20.61 -25.40
C GLY A 211 1.78 -21.27 -25.84
N GLY A 212 1.03 -20.65 -26.76
CA GLY A 212 -0.26 -21.14 -27.26
C GLY A 212 -1.49 -20.72 -26.43
N PHE A 213 -1.34 -19.79 -25.48
CA PHE A 213 -2.40 -19.30 -24.60
C PHE A 213 -3.04 -18.02 -25.14
N ALA A 214 -4.33 -17.83 -24.89
CA ALA A 214 -5.02 -16.59 -25.20
C ALA A 214 -4.80 -15.53 -24.11
N VAL A 215 -4.82 -14.25 -24.49
CA VAL A 215 -4.53 -13.13 -23.59
C VAL A 215 -5.71 -12.17 -23.53
N PHE A 216 -6.23 -11.97 -22.33
CA PHE A 216 -7.36 -11.07 -22.07
C PHE A 216 -6.89 -9.84 -21.29
N LEU A 217 -7.60 -8.72 -21.47
CA LEU A 217 -7.32 -7.45 -20.78
C LEU A 217 -8.59 -6.82 -20.24
N HIS A 218 -8.59 -6.49 -18.95
CA HIS A 218 -9.60 -5.61 -18.35
C HIS A 218 -9.23 -4.13 -18.49
N VAL A 219 -10.11 -3.34 -19.11
CA VAL A 219 -9.98 -1.90 -19.27
C VAL A 219 -10.94 -1.21 -18.28
N PRO A 220 -10.44 -0.37 -17.36
CA PRO A 220 -11.31 0.39 -16.46
C PRO A 220 -12.23 1.36 -17.20
N ARG A 221 -13.36 1.72 -16.58
CA ARG A 221 -14.31 2.69 -17.14
C ARG A 221 -13.65 4.04 -17.49
N PRO A 222 -14.14 4.74 -18.53
CA PRO A 222 -13.57 6.00 -19.00
C PRO A 222 -13.37 7.04 -17.89
N GLU A 223 -14.27 7.15 -16.91
CA GLU A 223 -14.17 8.15 -15.84
C GLU A 223 -12.93 7.93 -14.95
N ARG A 224 -12.45 6.69 -14.82
CA ARG A 224 -11.20 6.37 -14.10
C ARG A 224 -9.96 6.66 -14.94
N LEU A 225 -10.08 6.67 -16.26
CA LEU A 225 -8.97 6.87 -17.20
C LEU A 225 -8.76 8.35 -17.56
N GLU A 226 -9.79 9.19 -17.44
CA GLU A 226 -9.72 10.63 -17.74
C GLU A 226 -8.62 11.37 -16.97
N SER A 227 -8.35 11.00 -15.72
CA SER A 227 -7.25 11.57 -14.95
C SER A 227 -5.89 11.22 -15.57
N LEU A 228 -5.68 9.95 -15.93
CA LEU A 228 -4.46 9.45 -16.56
C LEU A 228 -4.22 10.08 -17.94
N LYS A 229 -5.30 10.22 -18.73
CA LYS A 229 -5.26 10.85 -20.06
C LYS A 229 -4.78 12.30 -20.00
N LYS A 230 -5.16 13.06 -18.96
CA LYS A 230 -4.65 14.43 -18.73
C LYS A 230 -3.15 14.49 -18.47
N TYR A 231 -2.57 13.42 -17.95
CA TYR A 231 -1.13 13.29 -17.73
C TYR A 231 -0.41 12.60 -18.91
N GLY A 232 -1.07 12.45 -20.06
CA GLY A 232 -0.50 11.88 -21.29
C GLY A 232 -0.54 10.35 -21.36
N VAL A 233 -1.20 9.67 -20.42
CA VAL A 233 -1.35 8.20 -20.43
C VAL A 233 -2.73 7.86 -20.98
N ASP A 234 -2.79 7.53 -22.28
CA ASP A 234 -4.03 7.12 -22.96
C ASP A 234 -4.13 5.59 -23.05
N ILE A 235 -4.78 5.00 -22.06
CA ILE A 235 -5.01 3.55 -21.95
C ILE A 235 -5.86 3.00 -23.10
N GLU A 236 -6.88 3.74 -23.55
CA GLU A 236 -7.72 3.27 -24.66
C GLU A 236 -6.92 3.20 -25.95
N ALA A 237 -6.09 4.22 -26.22
CA ALA A 237 -5.19 4.22 -27.37
C ALA A 237 -4.15 3.09 -27.31
N GLN A 238 -3.64 2.75 -26.12
CA GLN A 238 -2.76 1.59 -25.93
C GLN A 238 -3.48 0.28 -26.23
N ALA A 239 -4.70 0.09 -25.71
CA ALA A 239 -5.52 -1.09 -26.01
C ALA A 239 -5.80 -1.23 -27.51
N VAL A 240 -6.13 -0.13 -28.21
CA VAL A 240 -6.26 -0.10 -29.67
C VAL A 240 -4.97 -0.60 -30.35
N GLY A 241 -3.81 -0.13 -29.90
CA GLY A 241 -2.50 -0.57 -30.39
C GLY A 241 -2.30 -2.08 -30.21
N TRP A 242 -2.53 -2.61 -29.01
CA TRP A 242 -2.36 -4.04 -28.71
C TRP A 242 -3.33 -4.95 -29.48
N VAL A 243 -4.56 -4.50 -29.73
CA VAL A 243 -5.49 -5.22 -30.61
C VAL A 243 -4.96 -5.26 -32.04
N ARG A 244 -4.47 -4.14 -32.59
CA ARG A 244 -3.90 -4.08 -33.95
C ARG A 244 -2.67 -4.96 -34.11
N GLU A 245 -1.82 -5.02 -33.09
CA GLU A 245 -0.65 -5.91 -33.05
C GLU A 245 -1.02 -7.40 -32.88
N GLY A 246 -2.30 -7.71 -32.64
CA GLY A 246 -2.76 -9.08 -32.42
C GLY A 246 -2.35 -9.65 -31.05
N LEU A 247 -2.07 -8.79 -30.07
CA LEU A 247 -1.66 -9.18 -28.71
C LEU A 247 -2.83 -9.48 -27.78
N LEU A 248 -4.07 -9.21 -28.21
CA LEU A 248 -5.28 -9.35 -27.41
C LEU A 248 -6.31 -10.27 -28.07
N ASP A 249 -6.82 -11.21 -27.28
CA ASP A 249 -7.86 -12.15 -27.70
C ASP A 249 -9.26 -11.76 -27.21
N GLN A 250 -9.35 -11.07 -26.07
CA GLN A 250 -10.58 -10.50 -25.53
C GLN A 250 -10.27 -9.22 -24.74
N VAL A 251 -11.13 -8.21 -24.91
CA VAL A 251 -11.10 -6.99 -24.09
C VAL A 251 -12.38 -6.92 -23.28
N ILE A 252 -12.26 -6.68 -21.98
CA ILE A 252 -13.36 -6.64 -21.03
C ILE A 252 -13.42 -5.29 -20.30
N SER A 253 -14.62 -4.74 -20.11
CA SER A 253 -14.87 -3.54 -19.28
C SER A 253 -16.28 -3.60 -18.70
N ASP A 254 -16.53 -2.84 -17.64
CA ASP A 254 -17.88 -2.55 -17.15
C ASP A 254 -18.73 -1.83 -18.22
N ASP A 255 -18.09 -1.04 -19.09
CA ASP A 255 -18.72 -0.32 -20.19
C ASP A 255 -18.46 -1.03 -21.53
N VAL A 256 -19.41 -1.87 -21.94
CA VAL A 256 -19.35 -2.54 -23.26
C VAL A 256 -19.28 -1.55 -24.43
N GLU A 257 -19.83 -0.33 -24.32
CA GLU A 257 -19.72 0.66 -25.41
C GLU A 257 -18.27 1.13 -25.58
N GLN A 258 -17.52 1.26 -24.47
CA GLN A 258 -16.09 1.53 -24.48
C GLN A 258 -15.33 0.46 -25.28
N VAL A 259 -15.61 -0.81 -25.00
CA VAL A 259 -14.93 -1.92 -25.70
C VAL A 259 -15.27 -1.91 -27.19
N VAL A 260 -16.53 -1.65 -27.57
CA VAL A 260 -16.93 -1.51 -28.97
C VAL A 260 -16.17 -0.36 -29.66
N ARG A 261 -15.99 0.78 -28.99
CA ARG A 261 -15.19 1.91 -29.53
C ARG A 261 -13.74 1.49 -29.77
N ILE A 262 -13.09 0.86 -28.79
CA ILE A 262 -11.71 0.36 -28.92
C ILE A 262 -11.60 -0.61 -30.11
N MET A 263 -12.54 -1.56 -30.25
CA MET A 263 -12.52 -2.51 -31.36
C MET A 263 -12.75 -1.84 -32.72
N ASN A 264 -13.68 -0.90 -32.82
CA ASN A 264 -13.97 -0.20 -34.06
C ASN A 264 -12.79 0.68 -34.50
N GLU A 265 -12.13 1.37 -33.57
CA GLU A 265 -10.93 2.14 -33.88
C GLU A 265 -9.76 1.24 -34.29
N ALA A 266 -9.58 0.10 -33.63
CA ALA A 266 -8.57 -0.88 -34.02
C ALA A 266 -8.82 -1.40 -35.46
N ARG A 267 -10.07 -1.73 -35.79
CA ARG A 267 -10.48 -2.28 -37.10
C ARG A 267 -10.48 -1.26 -38.23
N GLY A 268 -10.95 -0.03 -37.99
CA GLY A 268 -11.02 1.01 -39.03
C GLY A 268 -9.66 1.37 -39.64
N ALA A 269 -8.58 1.27 -38.86
CA ALA A 269 -7.22 1.48 -39.38
C ALA A 269 -6.66 0.28 -40.17
N LEU A 270 -7.15 -0.94 -39.91
CA LEU A 270 -6.75 -2.14 -40.64
C LEU A 270 -7.34 -2.15 -42.05
N GLU A 271 -8.56 -1.66 -42.24
CA GLU A 271 -9.23 -1.55 -43.55
C GLU A 271 -8.53 -0.53 -44.47
N ILE A 272 -8.10 0.62 -43.92
CA ILE A 272 -7.31 1.64 -44.65
C ILE A 272 -5.94 1.08 -45.07
N SER A 273 -5.33 0.24 -44.23
CA SER A 273 -4.04 -0.38 -44.53
C SER A 273 -4.13 -1.41 -45.65
N ASP A 274 -5.21 -2.20 -45.68
CA ASP A 274 -5.49 -3.19 -46.74
C ASP A 274 -5.78 -2.48 -48.09
N GLU A 275 -6.49 -1.34 -48.11
CA GLU A 275 -6.71 -0.51 -49.31
C GLU A 275 -5.42 0.13 -49.84
N ILE A 276 -4.56 0.66 -48.95
CA ILE A 276 -3.27 1.26 -49.35
C ILE A 276 -2.31 0.19 -49.90
N LEU A 277 -2.34 -1.03 -49.36
CA LEU A 277 -1.55 -2.17 -49.87
C LEU A 277 -2.01 -2.65 -51.25
N GLN A 278 -3.33 -2.65 -51.51
CA GLN A 278 -3.85 -2.90 -52.87
C GLN A 278 -3.44 -1.80 -53.86
N THR A 279 -3.49 -0.53 -53.44
CA THR A 279 -3.10 0.60 -54.30
C THR A 279 -1.59 0.62 -54.61
N ARG A 280 -0.75 0.01 -53.75
CA ARG A 280 0.71 -0.11 -53.95
C ARG A 280 1.12 -1.26 -54.87
N GLN A 281 0.27 -2.24 -55.14
CA GLN A 281 0.57 -3.30 -56.10
C GLN A 281 0.45 -2.86 -57.57
N ASP A 282 -0.23 -1.74 -57.84
CA ASP A 282 -0.41 -1.19 -59.20
C ASP A 282 0.74 -0.28 -59.68
N LEU A 283 1.77 -0.05 -58.86
CA LEU A 283 2.92 0.80 -59.21
C LEU A 283 4.25 0.03 -59.09
N SER A 284 4.46 -0.97 -59.94
CA SER A 284 5.75 -1.63 -60.12
C SER A 284 6.41 -1.24 -61.45
N THR A 285 7.28 -0.22 -61.43
CA THR A 285 8.39 -0.08 -62.39
C THR A 285 9.68 0.18 -61.63
N PRO A 286 10.79 -0.53 -61.93
CA PRO A 286 11.99 -0.50 -61.08
C PRO A 286 12.94 0.64 -61.47
N VAL A 287 13.47 1.36 -60.48
CA VAL A 287 14.67 2.20 -60.67
C VAL A 287 15.70 1.90 -59.56
N SER A 288 16.95 1.83 -60.03
CA SER A 288 18.18 1.30 -59.45
C SER A 288 18.71 1.99 -58.18
N VAL A 289 19.40 1.18 -57.37
CA VAL A 289 20.18 1.50 -56.16
C VAL A 289 21.41 2.34 -56.47
N GLY A 290 21.73 3.29 -55.58
CA GLY A 290 23.05 3.91 -55.43
C GLY A 290 23.22 4.54 -54.04
N SER A 291 24.30 4.21 -53.34
CA SER A 291 24.75 4.80 -52.07
C SER A 291 26.22 5.24 -52.20
N PRO A 292 26.80 6.07 -51.32
CA PRO A 292 26.32 7.31 -50.67
C PRO A 292 27.35 8.48 -50.88
N PRO A 293 27.23 9.64 -50.20
CA PRO A 293 28.22 9.91 -49.16
C PRO A 293 27.72 10.69 -47.93
N ALA A 294 28.53 10.63 -46.87
CA ALA A 294 28.36 11.26 -45.56
C ALA A 294 28.58 12.78 -45.57
N ASN A 295 27.76 13.53 -44.83
CA ASN A 295 28.16 14.43 -43.72
C ASN A 295 27.04 15.43 -43.31
N ARG A 296 26.86 15.54 -41.99
CA ARG A 296 26.60 16.73 -41.15
C ARG A 296 25.45 17.72 -41.46
N HIS A 297 24.86 18.16 -40.34
CA HIS A 297 23.95 19.30 -40.13
C HIS A 297 22.51 19.03 -40.59
N THR A 298 21.43 19.43 -39.92
CA THR A 298 21.19 20.39 -38.83
C THR A 298 19.76 20.13 -38.34
N VAL A 299 19.49 20.37 -37.06
CA VAL A 299 18.13 20.46 -36.52
C VAL A 299 17.53 21.75 -37.07
N ASP A 300 16.62 21.65 -38.05
CA ASP A 300 15.60 22.65 -38.36
C ASP A 300 14.69 22.12 -39.45
N SER A 301 13.48 21.70 -39.07
CA SER A 301 12.21 21.79 -39.82
C SER A 301 11.22 20.72 -39.37
N PHE A 302 10.34 21.06 -38.42
CA PHE A 302 9.01 20.47 -38.35
C PHE A 302 7.99 21.59 -38.47
N GLY A 303 7.00 21.31 -39.32
CA GLY A 303 6.21 22.29 -40.04
C GLY A 303 5.26 23.12 -39.19
N GLN A 304 5.03 24.33 -39.70
CA GLN A 304 3.96 25.22 -39.26
C GLN A 304 2.60 24.57 -39.52
N GLY A 305 1.90 24.20 -38.46
CA GLY A 305 0.45 24.03 -38.42
C GLY A 305 -0.12 25.06 -37.47
N HIS A 306 -0.83 26.06 -37.99
CA HIS A 306 -1.52 27.07 -37.19
C HIS A 306 -2.67 26.42 -36.41
N ASP A 307 -2.58 26.45 -35.07
CA ASP A 307 -3.73 26.21 -34.19
C ASP A 307 -4.15 27.53 -33.54
N GLN A 308 -5.42 27.88 -33.68
CA GLN A 308 -6.02 29.11 -33.19
C GLN A 308 -6.38 28.96 -31.71
N ASN A 309 -5.37 28.95 -30.84
CA ASN A 309 -5.50 29.32 -29.43
C ASN A 309 -4.09 29.45 -28.85
N GLY A 310 -3.62 30.69 -28.69
CA GLY A 310 -2.23 31.02 -28.36
C GLY A 310 -1.72 30.49 -27.02
N ARG A 311 -1.34 29.22 -26.96
CA ARG A 311 -0.37 28.66 -26.01
C ARG A 311 0.56 27.73 -26.76
N ASP A 312 1.83 28.11 -26.78
CA ASP A 312 2.90 27.52 -27.57
C ASP A 312 3.20 26.08 -27.10
N SER A 313 2.77 25.07 -27.87
CA SER A 313 2.99 23.64 -27.57
C SER A 313 4.48 23.28 -27.63
N SER A 314 5.26 24.02 -28.43
CA SER A 314 6.72 23.94 -28.50
C SER A 314 7.39 24.19 -27.15
N ALA A 315 6.88 25.16 -26.37
CA ALA A 315 7.44 25.52 -25.08
C ALA A 315 7.26 24.41 -24.04
N ARG A 316 6.11 23.72 -24.03
CA ARG A 316 5.86 22.58 -23.13
C ARG A 316 6.74 21.38 -23.44
N PHE A 317 6.95 21.05 -24.71
CA PHE A 317 7.86 19.95 -25.07
C PHE A 317 9.31 20.26 -24.71
N GLN A 318 9.74 21.53 -24.85
CA GLN A 318 11.05 21.95 -24.36
C GLN A 318 11.15 21.91 -22.83
N GLU A 319 10.12 22.34 -22.10
CA GLU A 319 10.07 22.28 -20.63
C GLU A 319 10.10 20.83 -20.13
N THR A 320 9.31 19.91 -20.71
CA THR A 320 9.30 18.49 -20.31
C THR A 320 10.61 17.79 -20.67
N SER A 321 11.20 18.07 -21.84
CA SER A 321 12.55 17.56 -22.16
C SER A 321 13.62 18.14 -21.25
N GLN A 322 13.50 19.40 -20.82
CA GLN A 322 14.40 20.00 -19.83
C GLN A 322 14.22 19.41 -18.44
N GLU A 323 12.99 19.09 -18.02
CA GLU A 323 12.72 18.40 -16.75
C GLU A 323 13.25 16.96 -16.76
N ILE A 324 13.06 16.22 -17.85
CA ILE A 324 13.63 14.88 -18.02
C ILE A 324 15.16 14.97 -18.04
N LEU A 325 15.74 15.93 -18.77
CA LEU A 325 17.18 16.15 -18.80
C LEU A 325 17.70 16.54 -17.42
N LEU A 326 17.01 17.42 -16.69
CA LEU A 326 17.37 17.85 -15.34
C LEU A 326 17.29 16.68 -14.35
N ALA A 327 16.19 15.92 -14.36
CA ALA A 327 16.02 14.73 -13.52
C ALA A 327 17.09 13.68 -13.82
N THR A 328 17.31 13.39 -15.11
CA THR A 328 18.36 12.44 -15.53
C THR A 328 19.75 12.96 -15.17
N THR A 329 20.00 14.26 -15.28
CA THR A 329 21.29 14.88 -14.92
C THR A 329 21.49 14.88 -13.42
N LEU A 330 20.43 15.10 -12.62
CA LEU A 330 20.48 15.00 -11.16
C LEU A 330 20.70 13.54 -10.72
N ASP A 331 20.02 12.58 -11.34
CA ASP A 331 20.24 11.14 -11.11
C ASP A 331 21.66 10.73 -11.52
N TRP A 332 22.18 11.27 -12.62
CA TRP A 332 23.54 10.99 -13.08
C TRP A 332 24.58 11.65 -12.17
N LEU A 333 24.37 12.89 -11.72
CA LEU A 333 25.24 13.58 -10.76
C LEU A 333 25.22 12.88 -9.40
N ALA A 334 24.06 12.41 -8.94
CA ALA A 334 23.92 11.59 -7.74
C ALA A 334 24.63 10.23 -7.87
N ALA A 335 24.61 9.63 -9.07
CA ALA A 335 25.35 8.41 -9.37
C ALA A 335 26.86 8.64 -9.63
N SER A 336 27.27 9.90 -9.88
CA SER A 336 28.65 10.30 -10.17
C SER A 336 29.44 10.76 -8.94
N GLU A 337 28.80 10.87 -7.77
CA GLU A 337 29.53 11.04 -6.51
C GLU A 337 30.27 9.73 -6.21
N GLU A 338 31.51 9.61 -6.71
CA GLU A 338 32.46 8.64 -6.14
C GLU A 338 32.47 8.83 -4.62
N PRO A 339 32.52 7.75 -3.81
CA PRO A 339 32.60 7.84 -2.37
C PRO A 339 33.99 8.39 -1.99
N THR A 340 34.14 9.71 -2.07
CA THR A 340 35.30 10.40 -1.52
C THR A 340 35.27 10.16 -0.02
N GLN A 341 36.27 9.42 0.47
CA GLN A 341 36.54 9.28 1.90
C GLN A 341 36.44 10.65 2.61
N SER A 342 35.89 10.61 3.83
CA SER A 342 35.85 11.72 4.80
C SER A 342 34.89 12.85 4.40
N SER A 343 33.59 12.68 4.61
CA SER A 343 32.98 13.07 5.88
C SER A 343 31.51 12.60 5.90
N PHE A 344 31.11 11.74 6.84
CA PHE A 344 29.70 11.44 7.10
C PHE A 344 28.96 12.64 7.73
N SER A 345 29.37 13.88 7.43
CA SER A 345 28.81 15.13 7.97
C SER A 345 27.32 15.22 7.68
N TYR A 346 26.88 14.90 6.46
CA TYR A 346 25.45 14.92 6.15
C TYR A 346 24.65 13.95 7.05
N PHE A 347 25.18 12.76 7.36
CA PHE A 347 24.55 11.86 8.33
C PHE A 347 24.52 12.46 9.74
N ILE A 348 25.62 13.09 10.18
CA ILE A 348 25.71 13.69 11.52
C ILE A 348 24.80 14.93 11.65
N GLU A 349 24.75 15.78 10.63
CA GLU A 349 24.13 17.11 10.67
C GLU A 349 22.66 17.08 10.25
N GLU A 350 22.32 16.35 9.17
CA GLU A 350 21.00 16.45 8.53
C GLU A 350 20.10 15.25 8.83
N VAL A 351 20.64 14.05 9.01
CA VAL A 351 19.82 12.85 9.28
C VAL A 351 19.28 12.91 10.70
N ASP A 352 17.95 12.97 10.80
CA ASP A 352 17.23 12.96 12.08
C ASP A 352 16.03 12.02 12.07
N SER A 353 15.67 11.48 13.23
CA SER A 353 14.54 10.56 13.38
C SER A 353 13.48 11.12 14.32
N PRO A 354 12.27 11.47 13.85
CA PRO A 354 11.20 11.99 14.70
C PRO A 354 10.69 10.98 15.72
N LEU A 355 11.07 9.70 15.57
CA LEU A 355 10.72 8.61 16.48
C LEU A 355 11.73 8.43 17.62
N ILE A 356 12.92 9.03 17.52
CA ILE A 356 14.02 8.87 18.48
C ILE A 356 14.45 10.23 19.05
N SER A 357 14.81 11.18 18.19
CA SER A 357 15.44 12.44 18.61
C SER A 357 14.60 13.26 19.60
N PRO A 358 13.25 13.33 19.51
CA PRO A 358 12.47 14.07 20.51
C PRO A 358 12.59 13.53 21.93
N PHE A 359 12.86 12.23 22.08
CA PHE A 359 12.87 11.53 23.35
C PHE A 359 14.28 11.26 23.87
N ASP A 360 15.29 11.34 23.00
CA ASP A 360 16.65 10.92 23.30
C ASP A 360 17.75 11.73 22.58
N HIS A 361 17.54 13.03 22.38
CA HIS A 361 18.37 13.86 21.50
C HIS A 361 19.87 13.89 21.81
N VAL A 362 20.28 13.87 23.10
CA VAL A 362 21.70 13.88 23.48
C VAL A 362 22.37 12.57 23.04
N ASN A 363 21.77 11.43 23.37
CA ASN A 363 22.32 10.13 22.99
C ASN A 363 22.20 9.87 21.48
N TRP A 364 21.16 10.41 20.83
CA TRP A 364 21.04 10.42 19.38
C TRP A 364 22.27 11.07 18.72
N ARG A 365 22.68 12.26 19.18
CA ARG A 365 23.90 12.94 18.68
C ARG A 365 25.16 12.11 18.93
N ARG A 366 25.33 11.54 20.13
CA ARG A 366 26.48 10.69 20.49
C ARG A 366 26.58 9.44 19.61
N VAL A 367 25.48 8.72 19.43
CA VAL A 367 25.45 7.50 18.61
C VAL A 367 25.67 7.82 17.14
N LYS A 368 25.17 8.95 16.61
CA LYS A 368 25.50 9.38 15.24
C LYS A 368 27.00 9.61 15.05
N ALA A 369 27.64 10.32 15.99
CA ALA A 369 29.09 10.54 15.96
C ALA A 369 29.87 9.22 16.03
N TYR A 370 29.46 8.32 16.95
CA TYR A 370 30.04 6.98 17.09
C TYR A 370 29.89 6.16 15.80
N ILE A 371 28.70 6.10 15.20
CA ILE A 371 28.43 5.35 13.97
C ILE A 371 29.25 5.92 12.80
N ALA A 372 29.38 7.25 12.69
CA ALA A 372 30.21 7.87 11.68
C ALA A 372 31.69 7.51 11.85
N GLN A 373 32.20 7.50 13.09
CA GLN A 373 33.56 7.05 13.37
C GLN A 373 33.74 5.57 13.03
N LEU A 374 32.79 4.72 13.41
CA LEU A 374 32.81 3.29 13.10
C LEU A 374 32.76 3.05 11.58
N GLY A 375 31.96 3.82 10.84
CA GLY A 375 31.92 3.76 9.37
C GLY A 375 33.24 4.14 8.69
N SER A 376 34.14 4.85 9.37
CA SER A 376 35.49 5.11 8.82
C SER A 376 36.41 3.88 8.88
N GLN A 377 36.05 2.88 9.69
CA GLN A 377 36.80 1.66 9.94
C GLN A 377 36.12 0.43 9.31
N GLU A 378 34.79 0.41 9.30
CA GLU A 378 33.97 -0.72 8.89
C GLU A 378 33.18 -0.43 7.60
N THR A 379 33.48 -1.18 6.53
CA THR A 379 32.88 -0.97 5.19
C THR A 379 31.37 -1.23 5.18
N SER A 380 30.89 -2.22 5.93
CA SER A 380 29.46 -2.52 6.03
C SER A 380 28.66 -1.39 6.68
N VAL A 381 29.27 -0.73 7.68
CA VAL A 381 28.67 0.44 8.35
C VAL A 381 28.67 1.63 7.39
N ALA A 382 29.79 1.90 6.71
CA ALA A 382 29.87 2.96 5.69
C ALA A 382 28.78 2.81 4.61
N THR A 383 28.63 1.62 4.06
CA THR A 383 27.63 1.30 3.02
C THR A 383 26.21 1.57 3.51
N SER A 384 25.92 1.21 4.77
CA SER A 384 24.60 1.39 5.38
C SER A 384 24.30 2.86 5.72
N ILE A 385 25.32 3.63 6.13
CA ILE A 385 25.21 5.08 6.31
C ILE A 385 24.87 5.74 4.96
N LEU A 386 25.59 5.38 3.89
CA LEU A 386 25.34 5.93 2.55
C LEU A 386 23.93 5.59 2.05
N ALA A 387 23.47 4.35 2.23
CA ALA A 387 22.12 3.95 1.87
C ALA A 387 21.06 4.81 2.59
N LEU A 388 21.20 4.99 3.90
CA LEU A 388 20.30 5.85 4.68
C LEU A 388 20.35 7.31 4.20
N GLN A 389 21.54 7.85 3.91
CA GLN A 389 21.69 9.22 3.43
C GLN A 389 20.98 9.43 2.09
N VAL A 390 21.10 8.50 1.14
CA VAL A 390 20.44 8.60 -0.17
C VAL A 390 18.92 8.59 -0.01
N VAL A 391 18.39 7.69 0.83
CA VAL A 391 16.95 7.64 1.17
C VAL A 391 16.49 8.94 1.82
N TYR A 392 17.25 9.45 2.80
CA TYR A 392 16.92 10.68 3.51
C TYR A 392 16.93 11.89 2.58
N ARG A 393 17.96 12.03 1.72
CA ARG A 393 18.07 13.11 0.72
C ARG A 393 16.90 13.08 -0.25
N ALA A 394 16.56 11.91 -0.77
CA ALA A 394 15.43 11.78 -1.69
C ALA A 394 14.13 12.22 -1.01
N GLN A 395 13.92 11.80 0.25
CA GLN A 395 12.71 12.12 1.01
C GLN A 395 12.63 13.61 1.38
N ALA A 396 13.72 14.18 1.88
CA ALA A 396 13.81 15.58 2.25
C ALA A 396 13.71 16.51 1.02
N GLY A 397 14.34 16.13 -0.08
CA GLY A 397 14.37 16.88 -1.35
C GLY A 397 13.15 16.65 -2.25
N ARG A 398 12.22 15.75 -1.87
CA ARG A 398 11.08 15.33 -2.71
C ARG A 398 11.51 14.82 -4.09
N LEU A 399 12.63 14.10 -4.14
CA LEU A 399 13.21 13.53 -5.37
C LEU A 399 12.60 12.15 -5.67
N PRO A 400 12.72 11.65 -6.93
CA PRO A 400 12.34 10.29 -7.27
C PRO A 400 13.03 9.24 -6.38
N MET A 401 12.26 8.24 -5.94
CA MET A 401 12.73 7.24 -4.97
C MET A 401 13.40 6.02 -5.58
N ALA A 402 13.31 5.83 -6.90
CA ALA A 402 13.76 4.61 -7.57
C ALA A 402 15.24 4.31 -7.30
N HIS A 403 16.12 5.31 -7.44
CA HIS A 403 17.55 5.14 -7.15
C HIS A 403 17.80 4.86 -5.66
N ALA A 404 17.17 5.63 -4.77
CA ALA A 404 17.32 5.47 -3.32
C ALA A 404 16.87 4.08 -2.83
N MET A 405 15.76 3.58 -3.37
CA MET A 405 15.26 2.22 -3.08
C MET A 405 16.22 1.15 -3.60
N SER A 406 16.80 1.32 -4.79
CA SER A 406 17.79 0.39 -5.33
C SER A 406 19.05 0.32 -4.46
N VAL A 407 19.57 1.47 -4.01
CA VAL A 407 20.75 1.52 -3.12
C VAL A 407 20.44 0.88 -1.76
N ASN A 408 19.26 1.17 -1.19
CA ASN A 408 18.82 0.56 0.06
C ASN A 408 18.68 -0.96 -0.07
N GLN A 409 18.08 -1.45 -1.17
CA GLN A 409 17.94 -2.89 -1.41
C GLN A 409 19.29 -3.60 -1.55
N ALA A 410 20.27 -2.96 -2.21
CA ALA A 410 21.63 -3.50 -2.29
C ALA A 410 22.28 -3.61 -0.90
N ALA A 411 22.12 -2.60 -0.04
CA ALA A 411 22.62 -2.63 1.34
C ALA A 411 21.94 -3.74 2.18
N ILE A 412 20.65 -3.98 1.97
CA ILE A 412 19.91 -5.09 2.60
C ILE A 412 20.50 -6.45 2.19
N SER A 413 20.77 -6.67 0.91
CA SER A 413 21.38 -7.91 0.43
C SER A 413 22.80 -8.12 0.98
N VAL A 414 23.58 -7.06 1.17
CA VAL A 414 24.90 -7.14 1.84
C VAL A 414 24.75 -7.54 3.32
N PHE A 415 23.72 -7.02 3.99
CA PHE A 415 23.45 -7.34 5.40
C PHE A 415 23.10 -8.81 5.63
N GLU A 416 22.39 -9.48 4.71
CA GLU A 416 22.12 -10.93 4.81
C GLU A 416 23.42 -11.73 4.98
N SER A 417 24.43 -11.41 4.17
CA SER A 417 25.75 -12.05 4.25
C SER A 417 26.50 -11.68 5.53
N LEU A 418 26.42 -10.42 5.97
CA LEU A 418 27.04 -9.96 7.22
C LEU A 418 26.44 -10.65 8.45
N SER A 419 25.12 -10.83 8.46
CA SER A 419 24.38 -11.46 9.57
C SER A 419 24.84 -12.90 9.81
N GLY A 420 25.24 -13.61 8.75
CA GLY A 420 25.79 -14.97 8.83
C GLY A 420 27.27 -15.06 9.19
N ASN A 421 28.02 -13.95 9.17
CA ASN A 421 29.45 -13.98 9.41
C ASN A 421 29.78 -13.91 10.91
N GLU A 422 30.13 -15.05 11.50
CA GLU A 422 30.49 -15.19 12.91
C GLU A 422 31.77 -14.44 13.32
N THR A 423 32.63 -14.05 12.37
CA THR A 423 33.88 -13.33 12.68
C THR A 423 33.66 -11.84 12.95
N VAL A 424 32.50 -11.30 12.58
CA VAL A 424 32.17 -9.88 12.76
C VAL A 424 31.55 -9.68 14.12
N ASP A 425 31.97 -8.65 14.86
CA ASP A 425 31.34 -8.29 16.13
C ASP A 425 29.84 -8.04 15.95
N PHE A 426 29.02 -8.62 16.84
CA PHE A 426 27.58 -8.46 16.74
C PHE A 426 27.11 -7.02 17.01
N ASP A 427 27.88 -6.21 17.76
CA ASP A 427 27.59 -4.78 17.91
C ASP A 427 27.63 -4.05 16.55
N ILE A 428 28.55 -4.43 15.64
CA ILE A 428 28.60 -3.90 14.26
C ILE A 428 27.37 -4.35 13.47
N VAL A 429 27.00 -5.63 13.58
CA VAL A 429 25.80 -6.18 12.92
C VAL A 429 24.54 -5.45 13.40
N LEU A 430 24.46 -5.13 14.69
CA LEU A 430 23.34 -4.41 15.29
C LEU A 430 23.27 -2.94 14.81
N VAL A 431 24.42 -2.26 14.67
CA VAL A 431 24.51 -0.92 14.07
C VAL A 431 24.00 -0.93 12.62
N VAL A 432 24.43 -1.90 11.81
CA VAL A 432 23.98 -2.03 10.42
C VAL A 432 22.47 -2.30 10.36
N ALA A 433 21.97 -3.24 11.18
CA ALA A 433 20.54 -3.53 11.27
C ALA A 433 19.72 -2.28 11.62
N PHE A 434 20.23 -1.46 12.54
CA PHE A 434 19.61 -0.20 12.94
C PHE A 434 19.54 0.83 11.81
N LEU A 435 20.64 1.04 11.09
CA LEU A 435 20.67 1.97 9.95
C LEU A 435 19.70 1.56 8.83
N LEU A 436 19.61 0.26 8.55
CA LEU A 436 18.66 -0.26 7.55
C LEU A 436 17.21 -0.14 8.04
N CYS A 437 16.93 -0.44 9.31
CA CYS A 437 15.61 -0.21 9.90
C CYS A 437 15.20 1.28 9.85
N LEU A 438 16.14 2.18 10.10
CA LEU A 438 15.90 3.62 10.01
C LEU A 438 15.65 4.07 8.56
N SER A 439 16.35 3.47 7.59
CA SER A 439 16.11 3.70 6.16
C SER A 439 14.70 3.29 5.77
N VAL A 440 14.26 2.10 6.20
CA VAL A 440 12.89 1.61 5.98
C VAL A 440 11.85 2.51 6.64
N ALA A 441 12.11 2.99 7.86
CA ALA A 441 11.23 3.95 8.54
C ALA A 441 11.15 5.32 7.82
N THR A 442 12.13 5.64 6.97
CA THR A 442 12.19 6.89 6.19
C THR A 442 11.52 6.77 4.82
N LEU A 443 11.47 5.56 4.25
CA LEU A 443 10.90 5.33 2.92
C LEU A 443 9.40 5.71 2.86
N PRO A 444 8.90 6.19 1.71
CA PRO A 444 7.48 6.24 1.45
C PRO A 444 6.87 4.86 1.52
N ASN A 445 5.98 4.67 2.48
CA ASN A 445 5.22 3.45 2.68
C ASN A 445 4.73 2.88 1.33
N GLU A 446 5.43 1.86 0.85
CA GLU A 446 4.87 0.82 0.01
C GLU A 446 4.42 -0.29 0.94
N ASP A 447 3.40 -1.06 0.56
CA ASP A 447 3.00 -2.30 1.24
C ASP A 447 4.09 -3.37 1.09
N GLY A 448 5.27 -3.10 1.65
CA GLY A 448 6.38 -4.01 1.73
C GLY A 448 6.25 -4.92 2.95
N PRO A 449 6.74 -6.16 2.88
CA PRO A 449 6.81 -7.04 4.04
C PRO A 449 7.58 -6.38 5.20
N PRO A 450 7.42 -6.89 6.44
CA PRO A 450 8.34 -6.53 7.53
C PRO A 450 9.79 -6.72 7.06
N PHE A 451 10.74 -6.01 7.69
CA PHE A 451 12.16 -6.14 7.39
C PHE A 451 12.64 -7.56 7.71
N GLY A 452 12.38 -8.47 6.76
CA GLY A 452 12.40 -9.93 6.95
C GLY A 452 13.80 -10.49 7.12
N VAL A 453 14.82 -9.65 6.93
CA VAL A 453 16.23 -10.02 7.06
C VAL A 453 16.65 -10.20 8.53
N LEU A 454 15.84 -9.76 9.49
CA LEU A 454 16.09 -9.98 10.92
C LEU A 454 15.42 -11.26 11.43
N ASP A 455 15.76 -12.38 10.79
CA ASP A 455 15.32 -13.72 11.16
C ASP A 455 16.49 -14.73 11.19
N GLY A 456 16.19 -16.02 11.38
CA GLY A 456 17.16 -17.12 11.30
C GLY A 456 18.46 -16.88 12.07
N THR A 457 19.54 -16.67 11.31
CA THR A 457 20.90 -16.50 11.83
C THR A 457 21.06 -15.24 12.69
N PHE A 458 20.38 -14.15 12.37
CA PHE A 458 20.42 -12.94 13.18
C PHE A 458 19.87 -13.19 14.59
N VAL A 459 18.77 -13.95 14.70
CA VAL A 459 18.15 -14.31 15.98
C VAL A 459 19.10 -15.14 16.84
N ALA A 460 19.72 -16.18 16.26
CA ALA A 460 20.65 -17.04 16.98
C ALA A 460 21.88 -16.24 17.51
N ARG A 461 22.37 -15.29 16.70
CA ARG A 461 23.49 -14.43 17.11
C ARG A 461 23.07 -13.40 18.16
N LEU A 462 21.86 -12.84 18.08
CA LEU A 462 21.32 -11.94 19.08
C LEU A 462 21.18 -12.65 20.44
N GLU A 463 20.70 -13.89 20.45
CA GLU A 463 20.66 -14.72 21.66
C GLU A 463 22.06 -14.93 22.24
N THR A 464 23.02 -15.32 21.40
CA THR A 464 24.42 -15.50 21.81
C THR A 464 25.03 -14.21 22.36
N TRP A 465 24.73 -13.07 21.73
CA TRP A 465 25.18 -11.76 22.19
C TRP A 465 24.62 -11.42 23.57
N PHE A 466 23.34 -11.70 23.83
CA PHE A 466 22.77 -11.54 25.18
C PHE A 466 23.37 -12.50 26.22
N LEU A 467 23.62 -13.75 25.83
CA LEU A 467 24.26 -14.75 26.71
C LEU A 467 25.72 -14.41 27.05
N SER A 468 26.40 -13.63 26.21
CA SER A 468 27.80 -13.24 26.46
C SER A 468 27.98 -12.40 27.73
N GLY A 469 26.96 -11.66 28.15
CA GLY A 469 27.00 -10.74 29.31
C GLY A 469 27.88 -9.49 29.12
N HIS A 470 28.45 -9.26 27.94
CA HIS A 470 29.38 -8.15 27.65
C HIS A 470 28.82 -7.21 26.58
N GLN A 471 27.53 -6.86 26.68
CA GLN A 471 26.89 -5.98 25.69
C GLN A 471 27.45 -4.56 25.79
N SER A 472 27.76 -3.95 24.63
CA SER A 472 28.18 -2.55 24.61
C SER A 472 27.02 -1.62 25.03
N PRO A 473 27.30 -0.49 25.71
CA PRO A 473 26.27 0.50 26.04
C PRO A 473 25.53 1.04 24.80
N VAL A 474 26.25 1.22 23.69
CA VAL A 474 25.69 1.65 22.41
C VAL A 474 24.75 0.59 21.85
N GLY A 475 25.16 -0.69 21.86
CA GLY A 475 24.35 -1.80 21.39
C GLY A 475 23.04 -1.94 22.17
N LEU A 476 23.08 -1.80 23.50
CA LEU A 476 21.87 -1.78 24.32
C LEU A 476 20.94 -0.61 23.96
N ARG A 477 21.48 0.60 23.76
CA ARG A 477 20.69 1.79 23.37
C ARG A 477 20.06 1.62 21.98
N ILE A 478 20.82 1.11 21.01
CA ILE A 478 20.34 0.78 19.66
C ILE A 478 19.24 -0.27 19.72
N GLY A 479 19.39 -1.30 20.57
CA GLY A 479 18.36 -2.31 20.81
C GLY A 479 17.03 -1.69 21.25
N VAL A 480 17.07 -0.72 22.17
CA VAL A 480 15.86 0.03 22.56
C VAL A 480 15.29 0.83 21.40
N TRP A 481 16.12 1.55 20.62
CA TRP A 481 15.63 2.32 19.48
C TRP A 481 15.02 1.45 18.37
N LEU A 482 15.57 0.26 18.12
CA LEU A 482 14.95 -0.73 17.22
C LEU A 482 13.55 -1.11 17.68
N GLN A 483 13.35 -1.30 19.00
CA GLN A 483 12.01 -1.54 19.55
C GLN A 483 11.09 -0.33 19.35
N LEU A 484 11.57 0.88 19.59
CA LEU A 484 10.78 2.10 19.37
C LEU A 484 10.31 2.21 17.90
N LEU A 485 11.21 1.98 16.94
CA LEU A 485 10.88 1.97 15.51
C LEU A 485 9.87 0.86 15.17
N HIS A 486 10.07 -0.34 15.71
CA HIS A 486 9.12 -1.45 15.56
C HIS A 486 7.72 -1.08 16.04
N ILE A 487 7.61 -0.51 17.24
CA ILE A 487 6.34 -0.14 17.88
C ILE A 487 5.66 0.99 17.10
N ALA A 488 6.39 2.02 16.68
CA ALA A 488 5.87 3.12 15.86
C ALA A 488 5.19 2.59 14.59
N ILE A 489 5.85 1.69 13.86
CA ILE A 489 5.31 1.09 12.64
C ILE A 489 4.13 0.17 12.93
N LYS A 490 4.18 -0.56 14.05
CA LYS A 490 3.09 -1.44 14.50
C LYS A 490 1.76 -0.71 14.69
N ARG A 491 1.82 0.52 15.22
CA ARG A 491 0.65 1.32 15.64
C ARG A 491 -0.26 1.76 14.51
N VAL A 492 0.25 1.87 13.29
CA VAL A 492 -0.54 2.26 12.11
C VAL A 492 -1.18 1.06 11.40
N GLY A 493 -1.08 -0.13 12.01
CA GLY A 493 -1.68 -1.38 11.51
C GLY A 493 -0.74 -2.27 10.70
N ASN A 494 0.56 -1.93 10.62
CA ASN A 494 1.58 -2.76 9.96
C ASN A 494 2.14 -3.83 10.89
N PRO A 495 2.75 -4.92 10.39
CA PRO A 495 3.33 -6.02 11.19
C PRO A 495 4.42 -5.57 12.19
N GLY A 496 5.03 -4.40 11.97
CA GLY A 496 6.21 -3.91 12.67
C GLY A 496 7.49 -4.22 11.89
N LEU A 497 8.63 -3.62 12.26
CA LEU A 497 9.91 -3.87 11.58
C LEU A 497 10.52 -5.22 11.94
N LEU A 498 10.56 -5.51 13.24
CA LEU A 498 11.20 -6.69 13.80
C LEU A 498 10.26 -7.91 13.81
N SER A 499 10.85 -9.10 13.67
CA SER A 499 10.17 -10.36 13.95
C SER A 499 9.79 -10.48 15.43
N LYS A 500 8.79 -11.33 15.75
CA LYS A 500 8.37 -11.57 17.14
C LYS A 500 9.53 -12.05 18.03
N SER A 501 10.42 -12.89 17.47
CA SER A 501 11.59 -13.39 18.18
C SER A 501 12.56 -12.27 18.53
N VAL A 502 12.94 -11.42 17.56
CA VAL A 502 13.86 -10.30 17.81
C VAL A 502 13.25 -9.30 18.79
N SER A 503 12.00 -8.88 18.57
CA SER A 503 11.32 -7.95 19.48
C SER A 503 11.20 -8.51 20.90
N GLY A 504 10.93 -9.81 21.04
CA GLY A 504 10.86 -10.51 22.32
C GLY A 504 12.21 -10.56 23.03
N LEU A 505 13.29 -10.90 22.31
CA LEU A 505 14.64 -10.96 22.87
C LEU A 505 15.10 -9.59 23.41
N LEU A 506 14.91 -8.53 22.62
CA LEU A 506 15.25 -7.17 23.04
C LEU A 506 14.45 -6.76 24.29
N HIS A 507 13.14 -7.05 24.33
CA HIS A 507 12.28 -6.68 25.47
C HIS A 507 12.60 -7.46 26.74
N ASN A 508 12.93 -8.74 26.59
CA ASN A 508 13.19 -9.62 27.71
C ASN A 508 14.56 -9.35 28.35
N HIS A 509 15.58 -9.00 27.56
CA HIS A 509 16.95 -8.86 28.06
C HIS A 509 17.38 -7.43 28.37
N ILE A 510 16.85 -6.40 27.68
CA ILE A 510 17.23 -5.01 27.93
C ILE A 510 16.38 -4.43 29.06
N LYS A 511 16.85 -4.57 30.31
CA LYS A 511 16.17 -4.03 31.51
C LYS A 511 16.64 -2.64 31.87
N GLU A 512 17.94 -2.43 31.88
CA GLU A 512 18.57 -1.14 32.18
C GLU A 512 19.09 -0.50 30.89
N ILE A 513 18.94 0.82 30.79
CA ILE A 513 19.37 1.59 29.64
C ILE A 513 20.60 2.41 30.07
N PRO A 514 21.80 2.07 29.57
CA PRO A 514 23.01 2.74 30.04
C PRO A 514 23.09 4.19 29.55
N SER A 515 23.76 5.01 30.38
CA SER A 515 24.23 6.34 30.00
C SER A 515 25.34 6.21 28.95
N LEU A 516 25.36 7.11 27.97
CA LEU A 516 26.43 7.14 26.95
C LEU A 516 27.44 8.26 27.18
N THR A 517 27.42 8.90 28.36
CA THR A 517 28.37 9.96 28.74
C THR A 517 29.85 9.57 28.58
N ALA A 518 30.18 8.28 28.65
CA ALA A 518 31.54 7.78 28.46
C ALA A 518 32.06 7.92 27.01
N LEU A 519 31.18 8.14 26.03
CA LEU A 519 31.57 8.36 24.63
C LEU A 519 32.06 9.78 24.37
N ASP A 520 31.81 10.72 25.29
CA ASP A 520 32.15 12.11 25.09
C ASP A 520 33.63 12.35 25.47
N HIS A 521 34.50 12.54 24.47
CA HIS A 521 35.88 12.95 24.73
C HIS A 521 35.99 14.40 25.25
N GLU A 522 35.01 15.26 24.93
CA GLU A 522 34.89 16.66 25.37
C GLU A 522 33.42 17.05 25.66
N ALA A 523 32.74 16.34 26.56
CA ALA A 523 31.34 16.63 26.89
C ALA A 523 31.18 18.01 27.56
N HIS A 524 30.24 18.83 27.09
CA HIS A 524 29.78 19.96 27.89
C HIS A 524 29.12 19.42 29.18
N PRO A 525 29.52 19.85 30.39
CA PRO A 525 29.02 19.28 31.65
C PRO A 525 27.48 19.25 31.78
N ALA A 526 26.80 20.18 31.12
CA ALA A 526 25.34 20.23 31.09
C ALA A 526 24.71 19.03 30.34
N ASP A 527 25.32 18.52 29.26
CA ASP A 527 24.79 17.41 28.47
C ASP A 527 24.90 16.09 29.25
N SER A 528 25.99 15.91 30.00
CA SER A 528 26.16 14.76 30.89
C SER A 528 25.16 14.77 32.05
N LEU A 529 24.95 15.94 32.66
CA LEU A 529 23.97 16.08 33.72
C LEU A 529 22.54 15.89 33.20
N TYR A 530 22.23 16.43 32.02
CA TYR A 530 20.95 16.23 31.36
C TYR A 530 20.68 14.74 31.07
N ASP A 531 21.65 14.00 30.53
CA ASP A 531 21.49 12.57 30.23
C ASP A 531 21.14 11.77 31.50
N ILE A 532 21.84 12.04 32.61
CA ILE A 532 21.56 11.40 33.90
C ILE A 532 20.15 11.72 34.41
N ILE A 533 19.72 12.99 34.31
CA ILE A 533 18.40 13.43 34.81
C ILE A 533 17.26 12.93 33.90
N SER A 534 17.48 12.89 32.59
CA SER A 534 16.48 12.49 31.60
C SER A 534 16.35 10.96 31.47
N ALA A 535 17.37 10.18 31.84
CA ALA A 535 17.35 8.72 31.74
C ALA A 535 16.11 8.06 32.40
N PRO A 536 15.69 8.41 33.64
CA PRO A 536 14.46 7.88 34.21
C PRO A 536 13.20 8.25 33.42
N ILE A 537 13.15 9.44 32.81
CA ILE A 537 12.02 9.86 31.95
C ILE A 537 12.01 9.04 30.66
N PHE A 538 13.17 8.77 30.06
CA PHE A 538 13.28 7.92 28.88
C PHE A 538 12.87 6.47 29.17
N THR A 539 13.25 5.92 30.34
CA THR A 539 12.77 4.61 30.80
C THR A 539 11.25 4.58 30.94
N PHE A 540 10.66 5.61 31.54
CA PHE A 540 9.20 5.76 31.60
C PHE A 540 8.58 5.77 30.18
N TYR A 541 9.17 6.53 29.25
CA TYR A 541 8.71 6.58 27.86
C TYR A 541 8.74 5.21 27.20
N ARG A 542 9.84 4.45 27.33
CA ARG A 542 9.97 3.07 26.84
C ARG A 542 8.84 2.19 27.37
N GLU A 543 8.56 2.22 28.67
CA GLU A 543 7.51 1.40 29.28
C GLU A 543 6.11 1.79 28.79
N VAL A 544 5.86 3.08 28.53
CA VAL A 544 4.63 3.52 27.83
C VAL A 544 4.58 2.94 26.41
N GLN A 545 5.71 2.88 25.69
CA GLN A 545 5.75 2.27 24.36
C GLN A 545 5.48 0.75 24.41
N ASP A 546 5.98 0.05 25.42
CA ASP A 546 5.73 -1.39 25.62
C ASP A 546 4.23 -1.67 25.83
N ILE A 547 3.54 -0.85 26.63
CA ILE A 547 2.09 -0.91 26.79
C ILE A 547 1.40 -0.62 25.46
N SER A 548 1.83 0.42 24.76
CA SER A 548 1.28 0.79 23.46
C SER A 548 1.43 -0.30 22.39
N SER A 549 2.53 -1.05 22.41
CA SER A 549 2.73 -2.21 21.54
C SER A 549 1.67 -3.28 21.78
N GLN A 550 1.31 -3.53 23.04
CA GLN A 550 0.24 -4.48 23.41
C GLN A 550 -1.15 -3.95 23.06
N VAL A 551 -1.38 -2.63 23.21
CA VAL A 551 -2.61 -1.98 22.73
C VAL A 551 -2.77 -2.15 21.22
N ALA A 552 -1.69 -2.04 20.44
CA ALA A 552 -1.71 -2.25 19.00
C ALA A 552 -2.12 -3.68 18.60
N ASP A 553 -1.70 -4.70 19.36
CA ASP A 553 -2.01 -6.12 19.10
C ASP A 553 -3.49 -6.45 19.25
N VAL A 554 -4.22 -5.71 20.08
CA VAL A 554 -5.65 -5.95 20.28
C VAL A 554 -6.54 -5.11 19.37
N THR A 555 -5.98 -4.25 18.51
CA THR A 555 -6.77 -3.48 17.54
C THR A 555 -7.50 -4.39 16.54
N HIS A 556 -8.58 -3.89 15.93
CA HIS A 556 -9.36 -4.63 14.92
C HIS A 556 -8.53 -5.04 13.68
N TYR A 557 -7.39 -4.39 13.43
CA TYR A 557 -6.46 -4.76 12.35
C TYR A 557 -5.66 -6.03 12.65
N ARG A 558 -5.45 -6.35 13.92
CA ARG A 558 -4.56 -7.44 14.38
C ARG A 558 -5.33 -8.58 15.02
N ARG A 559 -6.50 -8.27 15.56
CA ARG A 559 -7.33 -9.22 16.28
C ARG A 559 -8.77 -9.13 15.79
N SER A 560 -9.21 -10.22 15.17
CA SER A 560 -10.61 -10.41 14.79
C SER A 560 -11.49 -10.47 16.03
N ARG A 561 -12.70 -9.91 15.96
CA ARG A 561 -13.67 -9.84 17.07
C ARG A 561 -15.07 -10.21 16.56
N ILE A 562 -15.25 -11.48 16.26
CA ILE A 562 -16.46 -11.98 15.58
C ILE A 562 -17.51 -12.40 16.61
N THR A 563 -17.08 -12.78 17.81
CA THR A 563 -17.95 -13.27 18.89
C THR A 563 -17.99 -12.31 20.08
N ALA A 564 -19.05 -12.42 20.89
CA ALA A 564 -19.13 -11.71 22.18
C ALA A 564 -17.99 -12.11 23.13
N ALA A 565 -17.53 -13.35 23.06
CA ALA A 565 -16.38 -13.83 23.83
C ALA A 565 -15.08 -13.12 23.42
N ASP A 566 -14.86 -12.92 22.12
CA ASP A 566 -13.69 -12.18 21.62
C ASP A 566 -13.67 -10.74 22.14
N GLN A 567 -14.85 -10.10 22.15
CA GLN A 567 -15.00 -8.73 22.64
C GLN A 567 -14.79 -8.65 24.16
N ALA A 568 -15.27 -9.64 24.92
CA ALA A 568 -15.02 -9.72 26.37
C ALA A 568 -13.52 -9.89 26.67
N GLU A 569 -12.84 -10.79 25.96
CA GLU A 569 -11.40 -11.03 26.17
C GLU A 569 -10.57 -9.78 25.87
N VAL A 570 -10.87 -9.09 24.77
CA VAL A 570 -10.22 -7.81 24.45
C VAL A 570 -10.46 -6.77 25.54
N THR A 571 -11.68 -6.71 26.05
CA THR A 571 -12.05 -5.77 27.12
C THR A 571 -11.23 -6.05 28.39
N ASP A 572 -11.07 -7.32 28.76
CA ASP A 572 -10.24 -7.74 29.90
C ASP A 572 -8.75 -7.43 29.69
N ILE A 573 -8.22 -7.64 28.48
CA ILE A 573 -6.84 -7.25 28.15
C ILE A 573 -6.67 -5.73 28.30
N LEU A 574 -7.57 -4.93 27.73
CA LEU A 574 -7.47 -3.48 27.77
C LEU A 574 -7.65 -2.91 29.18
N ASN A 575 -8.50 -3.50 30.01
CA ASN A 575 -8.63 -3.11 31.41
C ASN A 575 -7.31 -3.34 32.17
N ARG A 576 -6.67 -4.50 31.98
CA ARG A 576 -5.34 -4.76 32.57
C ARG A 576 -4.28 -3.79 32.06
N LEU A 577 -4.27 -3.49 30.76
CA LEU A 577 -3.33 -2.51 30.18
C LEU A 577 -3.58 -1.09 30.71
N LYS A 578 -4.84 -0.71 30.91
CA LYS A 578 -5.24 0.56 31.53
C LYS A 578 -4.73 0.65 32.97
N ASP A 579 -4.88 -0.41 33.76
CA ASP A 579 -4.36 -0.46 35.14
C ASP A 579 -2.83 -0.36 35.16
N ASN A 580 -2.13 -1.09 34.27
CA ASN A 580 -0.68 -0.99 34.14
C ASN A 580 -0.22 0.42 33.78
N LEU A 581 -0.91 1.07 32.83
CA LEU A 581 -0.61 2.44 32.41
C LEU A 581 -0.85 3.44 33.55
N CYS A 582 -1.92 3.27 34.32
CA CYS A 582 -2.21 4.09 35.50
C CYS A 582 -1.15 3.91 36.61
N ASN A 583 -0.75 2.67 36.89
CA ASN A 583 0.30 2.38 37.88
C ASN A 583 1.63 3.00 37.46
N LEU A 584 1.99 2.90 36.18
CA LEU A 584 3.19 3.52 35.62
C LEU A 584 3.15 5.06 35.76
N TRP A 585 1.99 5.68 35.54
CA TRP A 585 1.83 7.12 35.74
C TRP A 585 1.96 7.53 37.22
N GLN A 586 1.44 6.72 38.15
CA GLN A 586 1.57 6.99 39.57
C GLN A 586 3.02 6.84 40.06
N SER A 587 3.76 5.86 39.54
CA SER A 587 5.17 5.61 39.87
C SER A 587 6.16 6.47 39.08
N ARG A 588 5.69 7.32 38.17
CA ARG A 588 6.52 8.15 37.27
C ARG A 588 7.68 8.87 37.98
N PRO A 589 8.83 9.06 37.34
CA PRO A 589 10.04 9.62 37.97
C PRO A 589 9.85 11.08 38.41
N ALA A 590 10.61 11.51 39.42
CA ALA A 590 10.45 12.84 40.03
C ALA A 590 10.54 14.01 39.03
N PRO A 591 11.50 14.05 38.08
CA PRO A 591 11.54 15.11 37.06
C PRO A 591 10.26 15.24 36.22
N LEU A 592 9.53 14.13 36.00
CA LEU A 592 8.27 14.12 35.24
C LEU A 592 7.06 14.59 36.08
N ARG A 593 7.22 14.75 37.41
CA ARG A 593 6.18 15.26 38.32
C ARG A 593 6.18 16.77 38.43
N LEU A 594 7.32 17.39 38.17
CA LEU A 594 7.51 18.84 38.27
C LEU A 594 6.82 19.56 37.11
N ASP A 595 6.38 20.79 37.35
CA ASP A 595 5.96 21.72 36.30
C ASP A 595 7.14 22.50 35.68
N ALA A 596 6.86 23.29 34.64
CA ALA A 596 7.90 24.02 33.92
C ALA A 596 8.59 25.06 34.81
N ALA A 597 7.86 25.72 35.71
CA ALA A 597 8.41 26.74 36.60
C ALA A 597 9.29 26.10 37.68
N GLU A 598 8.88 24.96 38.23
CA GLU A 598 9.67 24.18 39.18
C GLU A 598 10.96 23.66 38.52
N LEU A 599 10.90 23.15 37.29
CA LEU A 599 12.09 22.72 36.56
C LEU A 599 13.08 23.88 36.32
N GLN A 600 12.58 25.06 35.97
CA GLN A 600 13.40 26.28 35.80
C GLN A 600 13.98 26.79 37.12
N GLN A 601 13.35 26.51 38.26
CA GLN A 601 13.90 26.85 39.58
C GLN A 601 15.02 25.89 40.01
N HIS A 602 14.92 24.61 39.64
CA HIS A 602 15.87 23.58 40.06
C HIS A 602 17.07 23.44 39.12
N PHE A 603 16.93 23.78 37.84
CA PHE A 603 17.96 23.58 36.82
C PHE A 603 18.22 24.85 36.02
N CYS A 604 19.45 25.00 35.50
CA CYS A 604 19.76 26.08 34.56
C CYS A 604 18.99 25.90 33.23
N PRO A 605 18.75 26.97 32.45
CA PRO A 605 17.97 26.90 31.22
C PRO A 605 18.43 25.83 30.22
N THR A 606 19.75 25.61 30.10
CA THR A 606 20.33 24.59 29.21
C THR A 606 19.92 23.15 29.56
N ILE A 607 19.44 22.91 30.78
CA ILE A 607 18.90 21.60 31.22
C ILE A 607 17.39 21.69 31.38
N ALA A 608 16.87 22.77 31.98
CA ALA A 608 15.45 22.95 32.30
C ALA A 608 14.58 22.93 31.03
N ASP A 609 15.00 23.62 29.95
CA ASP A 609 14.19 23.76 28.73
C ASP A 609 14.03 22.43 27.96
N PRO A 610 15.11 21.68 27.63
CA PRO A 610 14.96 20.38 26.98
C PRO A 610 14.29 19.35 27.91
N LEU A 611 14.41 19.49 29.24
CA LEU A 611 13.76 18.59 30.19
C LEU A 611 12.25 18.86 30.29
N THR A 612 11.86 20.14 30.26
CA THR A 612 10.47 20.58 30.19
C THR A 612 9.80 20.06 28.93
N THR A 613 10.49 20.17 27.78
CA THR A 613 10.02 19.63 26.50
C THR A 613 9.85 18.11 26.54
N LEU A 614 10.86 17.38 27.03
CA LEU A 614 10.79 15.92 27.16
C LEU A 614 9.64 15.49 28.10
N ALA A 615 9.46 16.18 29.22
CA ALA A 615 8.37 15.92 30.16
C ALA A 615 6.99 16.16 29.53
N GLY A 616 6.85 17.21 28.70
CA GLY A 616 5.66 17.48 27.89
C GLY A 616 5.35 16.34 26.91
N LEU A 617 6.35 15.93 26.12
CA LEU A 617 6.24 14.85 25.14
C LEU A 617 5.84 13.51 25.79
N CYS A 618 6.49 13.12 26.89
CA CYS A 618 6.17 11.89 27.61
C CYS A 618 4.77 11.92 28.24
N SER A 619 4.35 13.08 28.76
CA SER A 619 3.00 13.28 29.31
C SER A 619 1.94 13.15 28.21
N ALA A 620 2.15 13.80 27.06
CA ALA A 620 1.25 13.70 25.91
C ALA A 620 1.18 12.28 25.37
N THR A 621 2.30 11.55 25.35
CA THR A 621 2.36 10.15 24.91
C THR A 621 1.55 9.24 25.84
N TYR A 622 1.68 9.41 27.17
CA TYR A 622 0.84 8.68 28.13
C TYR A 622 -0.66 8.93 27.88
N LEU A 623 -1.07 10.19 27.73
CA LEU A 623 -2.47 10.56 27.48
C LEU A 623 -2.98 10.01 26.16
N THR A 624 -2.11 9.95 25.14
CA THR A 624 -2.44 9.38 23.83
C THR A 624 -2.86 7.91 23.94
N GLU A 625 -2.21 7.13 24.80
CA GLU A 625 -2.59 5.73 25.01
C GLU A 625 -3.90 5.56 25.79
N VAL A 626 -4.25 6.51 26.67
CA VAL A 626 -5.58 6.59 27.28
C VAL A 626 -6.65 6.80 26.21
N VAL A 627 -6.42 7.73 25.28
CA VAL A 627 -7.31 7.98 24.13
C VAL A 627 -7.41 6.75 23.23
N ALA A 628 -6.28 6.10 22.91
CA ALA A 628 -6.24 4.91 22.06
C ALA A 628 -7.02 3.74 22.66
N MET A 629 -6.83 3.43 23.95
CA MET A 629 -7.58 2.37 24.63
C MET A 629 -9.08 2.70 24.72
N GLY A 630 -9.43 3.96 25.02
CA GLY A 630 -10.82 4.42 25.03
C GLY A 630 -11.49 4.29 23.66
N ARG A 631 -10.76 4.58 22.57
CA ARG A 631 -11.23 4.37 21.20
C ARG A 631 -11.50 2.90 20.89
N ILE A 632 -10.70 1.98 21.45
CA ILE A 632 -10.84 0.55 21.22
C ILE A 632 -12.00 -0.07 22.05
N LEU A 633 -12.21 0.41 23.27
CA LEU A 633 -13.27 -0.04 24.19
C LEU A 633 -14.64 0.58 23.88
N GLY A 634 -14.67 1.80 23.33
CA GLY A 634 -15.88 2.62 23.28
C GLY A 634 -16.89 2.21 22.20
N HIS A 635 -18.15 2.06 22.63
CA HIS A 635 -19.38 2.09 21.82
C HIS A 635 -20.39 3.04 22.50
N PRO A 636 -21.12 3.95 21.83
CA PRO A 636 -21.12 4.31 20.41
C PRO A 636 -20.42 5.66 20.11
N SER A 637 -20.01 5.85 18.85
CA SER A 637 -19.62 7.07 18.09
C SER A 637 -18.80 8.20 18.73
N PHE A 638 -18.52 8.24 20.04
CA PHE A 638 -17.91 9.39 20.71
C PHE A 638 -16.84 8.97 21.73
N ALA A 639 -15.93 9.89 22.00
CA ALA A 639 -14.91 9.75 23.03
C ALA A 639 -15.52 9.48 24.41
N SER A 640 -14.96 8.54 25.16
CA SER A 640 -15.30 8.33 26.57
C SER A 640 -14.97 9.60 27.39
N PRO A 641 -15.60 9.82 28.57
CA PRO A 641 -15.25 10.96 29.42
C PRO A 641 -13.76 11.03 29.73
N GLU A 642 -13.13 9.88 29.93
CA GLU A 642 -11.69 9.74 30.20
C GLU A 642 -10.85 10.11 28.96
N ALA A 643 -11.27 9.69 27.77
CA ALA A 643 -10.62 10.09 26.53
C ALA A 643 -10.78 11.60 26.27
N LYS A 644 -11.94 12.19 26.60
CA LYS A 644 -12.16 13.64 26.50
C LYS A 644 -11.25 14.43 27.43
N ASP A 645 -11.12 14.01 28.69
CA ASP A 645 -10.17 14.61 29.65
C ASP A 645 -8.74 14.50 29.12
N ALA A 646 -8.35 13.31 28.65
CA ALA A 646 -7.01 13.08 28.10
C ALA A 646 -6.75 13.96 26.86
N MET A 647 -7.73 14.11 25.96
CA MET A 647 -7.65 15.00 24.81
C MET A 647 -7.48 16.46 25.23
N GLN A 648 -8.25 16.94 26.21
CA GLN A 648 -8.11 18.31 26.70
C GLN A 648 -6.70 18.55 27.28
N ARG A 649 -6.20 17.60 28.08
CA ARG A 649 -4.85 17.70 28.65
C ARG A 649 -3.75 17.63 27.59
N ILE A 650 -3.93 16.87 26.50
CA ILE A 650 -3.01 16.90 25.35
C ILE A 650 -2.99 18.32 24.75
N ARG A 651 -4.14 18.94 24.57
CA ARG A 651 -4.25 20.31 24.06
C ARG A 651 -3.55 21.32 24.98
N ASP A 652 -3.77 21.22 26.29
CA ASP A 652 -3.14 22.10 27.27
C ASP A 652 -1.61 21.95 27.28
N ILE A 653 -1.09 20.74 27.06
CA ILE A 653 0.37 20.50 26.93
C ILE A 653 0.92 21.13 25.65
N VAL A 654 0.23 20.97 24.52
CA VAL A 654 0.68 21.48 23.21
C VAL A 654 0.62 23.02 23.15
N ASP A 655 -0.42 23.61 23.74
CA ASP A 655 -0.62 25.07 23.76
C ASP A 655 0.13 25.76 24.93
N GLY A 656 0.59 25.02 25.93
CA GLY A 656 1.21 25.54 27.16
C GLY A 656 2.75 25.51 27.18
N ASP A 657 3.31 25.89 28.34
CA ASP A 657 4.74 26.13 28.53
C ASP A 657 5.62 24.87 28.48
N ARG A 658 5.00 23.68 28.48
CA ARG A 658 5.70 22.39 28.30
C ARG A 658 6.13 22.14 26.84
N ASN A 659 5.71 23.01 25.93
CA ASN A 659 6.11 23.03 24.54
C ASN A 659 7.12 24.18 24.31
N ALA A 660 8.33 24.04 24.86
CA ALA A 660 9.35 25.07 24.78
C ALA A 660 10.03 25.05 23.40
N SER A 661 9.38 25.65 22.39
CA SER A 661 10.06 26.12 21.19
C SER A 661 9.88 27.64 21.07
N THR A 662 10.99 28.38 21.15
CA THR A 662 11.06 29.83 20.90
C THR A 662 10.71 30.19 19.46
N GLU A 663 10.78 29.21 18.55
CA GLU A 663 10.34 29.29 17.17
C GLU A 663 8.95 28.66 17.05
N ARG A 664 8.08 29.17 16.18
CA ARG A 664 6.70 28.66 15.95
C ARG A 664 6.64 27.22 15.37
N VAL A 665 7.68 26.41 15.56
CA VAL A 665 7.89 25.06 15.03
C VAL A 665 7.60 24.05 16.13
N LEU A 666 6.60 23.20 15.91
CA LEU A 666 6.21 22.20 16.90
C LEU A 666 7.11 20.96 16.82
N ASN A 667 7.48 20.40 17.98
CA ASN A 667 8.29 19.19 18.05
C ASN A 667 7.56 17.99 17.38
N PRO A 668 8.24 17.20 16.52
CA PRO A 668 7.62 16.08 15.81
C PRO A 668 7.12 14.95 16.73
N GLY A 669 7.58 14.86 17.98
CA GLY A 669 7.04 13.92 18.96
C GLY A 669 5.55 14.15 19.30
N TYR A 670 4.99 15.32 18.96
CA TYR A 670 3.55 15.60 19.10
C TYR A 670 2.69 15.06 17.95
N LEU A 671 3.30 14.49 16.90
CA LEU A 671 2.56 14.04 15.72
C LEU A 671 1.49 13.00 16.06
N ARG A 672 1.86 11.94 16.81
CA ARG A 672 0.93 10.89 17.24
C ARG A 672 -0.14 11.42 18.21
N PRO A 673 0.19 12.21 19.27
CA PRO A 673 -0.82 12.85 20.11
C PRO A 673 -1.84 13.68 19.34
N LEU A 674 -1.39 14.52 18.40
CA LEU A 674 -2.28 15.34 17.58
C LEU A 674 -3.13 14.51 16.60
N PHE A 675 -2.54 13.46 16.02
CA PHE A 675 -3.26 12.55 15.14
C PHE A 675 -4.41 11.85 15.89
N LEU A 676 -4.11 11.23 17.05
CA LEU A 676 -5.12 10.54 17.88
C LEU A 676 -6.19 11.50 18.39
N TYR A 677 -5.79 12.70 18.83
CA TYR A 677 -6.71 13.76 19.21
C TYR A 677 -7.71 14.07 18.08
N ALA A 678 -7.20 14.26 16.86
CA ALA A 678 -8.04 14.73 15.77
C ALA A 678 -9.02 13.67 15.25
N ILE A 679 -8.60 12.40 15.17
CA ILE A 679 -9.46 11.30 14.69
C ILE A 679 -10.50 10.86 15.73
N GLU A 680 -10.30 11.20 17.00
CA GLU A 680 -11.24 10.93 18.08
C GLU A 680 -12.23 12.08 18.27
N SER A 681 -11.91 13.28 17.80
CA SER A 681 -12.81 14.43 17.77
C SER A 681 -13.86 14.34 16.66
N PHE A 682 -15.13 14.53 17.03
CA PHE A 682 -16.23 14.79 16.10
C PHE A 682 -16.54 16.28 15.96
N ASP A 683 -15.86 17.13 16.73
CA ASP A 683 -16.00 18.58 16.66
C ASP A 683 -15.05 19.16 15.60
N GLN A 684 -15.60 19.99 14.71
CA GLN A 684 -14.85 20.57 13.59
C GLN A 684 -13.75 21.52 14.07
N GLU A 685 -14.01 22.35 15.08
CA GLU A 685 -13.01 23.31 15.57
C GLU A 685 -11.83 22.58 16.24
N GLN A 686 -12.11 21.52 16.99
CA GLN A 686 -11.07 20.66 17.58
C GLN A 686 -10.24 19.96 16.50
N THR A 687 -10.87 19.37 15.48
CA THR A 687 -10.13 18.77 14.35
C THR A 687 -9.26 19.83 13.68
N GLN A 688 -9.81 21.04 13.43
CA GLN A 688 -9.07 22.11 12.75
C GLN A 688 -7.90 22.63 13.59
N TRP A 689 -8.06 22.73 14.92
CA TRP A 689 -6.96 23.08 15.83
C TRP A 689 -5.80 22.08 15.68
N ALA A 690 -6.08 20.77 15.70
CA ALA A 690 -5.05 19.75 15.54
C ALA A 690 -4.38 19.79 14.16
N VAL A 691 -5.15 19.99 13.08
CA VAL A 691 -4.64 20.18 11.71
C VAL A 691 -3.68 21.36 11.64
N ASN A 692 -4.03 22.48 12.25
CA ASN A 692 -3.19 23.68 12.27
C ASN A 692 -1.89 23.45 13.06
N ARG A 693 -1.94 22.70 14.16
CA ARG A 693 -0.75 22.32 14.95
C ARG A 693 0.14 21.33 14.20
N LEU A 694 -0.42 20.35 13.49
CA LEU A 694 0.36 19.42 12.66
C LEU A 694 1.15 20.14 11.57
N LYS A 695 0.56 21.15 10.91
CA LYS A 695 1.25 21.98 9.90
C LYS A 695 2.45 22.76 10.45
N GLN A 696 2.53 22.96 11.78
CA GLN A 696 3.66 23.59 12.47
C GLN A 696 4.83 22.62 12.72
N ILE A 697 4.62 21.30 12.60
CA ILE A 697 5.71 20.32 12.70
C ILE A 697 6.53 20.38 11.42
N LYS A 698 7.79 20.79 11.54
CA LYS A 698 8.77 20.83 10.43
C LYS A 698 9.79 19.71 10.61
N SER A 699 9.55 18.59 9.95
CA SER A 699 10.53 17.51 9.83
C SER A 699 10.44 16.91 8.42
N PRO A 700 11.58 16.77 7.71
CA PRO A 700 11.60 16.29 6.31
C PRO A 700 10.94 14.93 6.12
N ILE A 701 10.93 14.09 7.15
CA ILE A 701 10.47 12.71 7.07
C ILE A 701 9.16 12.45 7.83
N SER A 702 8.71 13.38 8.69
CA SER A 702 7.48 13.23 9.48
C SER A 702 6.18 13.26 8.67
N ARG A 703 6.19 13.82 7.45
CA ARG A 703 5.01 13.96 6.57
C ARG A 703 3.82 14.64 7.24
N SER A 704 4.07 15.56 8.16
CA SER A 704 3.05 16.28 8.91
C SER A 704 1.98 16.97 8.02
N ASP A 705 2.38 17.53 6.87
CA ASP A 705 1.46 18.15 5.90
C ASP A 705 0.49 17.14 5.27
N PHE A 706 0.98 15.94 4.95
CA PHE A 706 0.13 14.85 4.46
C PHE A 706 -0.85 14.42 5.55
N ILE A 707 -0.35 14.22 6.77
CA ILE A 707 -1.17 13.77 7.91
C ILE A 707 -2.24 14.82 8.25
N ALA A 708 -1.92 16.10 8.18
CA ALA A 708 -2.88 17.18 8.33
C ALA A 708 -3.99 17.12 7.26
N SER A 709 -3.62 16.89 6.00
CA SER A 709 -4.57 16.76 4.88
C SER A 709 -5.45 15.51 5.02
N PHE A 710 -4.86 14.40 5.49
CA PHE A 710 -5.57 13.17 5.80
C PHE A 710 -6.62 13.40 6.89
N ILE A 711 -6.24 14.00 8.01
CA ILE A 711 -7.14 14.27 9.15
C ILE A 711 -8.29 15.17 8.76
N GLU A 712 -8.03 16.21 7.98
CA GLU A 712 -9.05 17.14 7.50
C GLU A 712 -10.12 16.39 6.69
N SER A 713 -9.69 15.61 5.71
CA SER A 713 -10.60 14.79 4.87
C SER A 713 -11.29 13.68 5.67
N HIS A 714 -10.56 13.00 6.57
CA HIS A 714 -11.08 11.90 7.37
C HIS A 714 -12.11 12.38 8.39
N GLY A 715 -11.83 13.49 9.06
CA GLY A 715 -12.73 14.11 10.03
C GLY A 715 -14.04 14.58 9.40
N GLU A 716 -13.99 15.11 8.18
CA GLU A 716 -15.20 15.47 7.42
C GLU A 716 -16.10 14.25 7.19
N VAL A 717 -15.53 13.14 6.74
CA VAL A 717 -16.29 11.91 6.51
C VAL A 717 -16.81 11.30 7.82
N GLN A 718 -16.03 11.31 8.91
CA GLN A 718 -16.52 10.83 10.21
C GLN A 718 -17.74 11.64 10.69
N ARG A 719 -17.69 12.97 10.54
CA ARG A 719 -18.81 13.86 10.89
C ARG A 719 -20.03 13.61 10.01
N MET A 720 -19.86 13.50 8.69
CA MET A 720 -20.95 13.20 7.75
C MET A 720 -21.62 11.86 8.06
N GLN A 721 -20.85 10.83 8.43
CA GLN A 721 -21.38 9.49 8.71
C GLN A 721 -21.86 9.29 10.15
N GLY A 722 -21.59 10.24 11.06
CA GLY A 722 -21.94 10.11 12.49
C GLY A 722 -21.26 8.93 13.20
N ARG A 723 -20.15 8.42 12.67
CA ARG A 723 -19.42 7.25 13.18
C ARG A 723 -17.93 7.30 12.86
N ARG A 724 -17.14 6.50 13.58
CA ARG A 724 -15.72 6.32 13.29
C ARG A 724 -15.54 5.65 11.91
N VAL A 725 -14.57 6.14 11.14
CA VAL A 725 -14.22 5.63 9.81
C VAL A 725 -12.87 4.95 9.87
N THR A 726 -12.73 3.78 9.24
CA THR A 726 -11.49 3.01 9.20
C THR A 726 -10.40 3.80 8.48
N MET A 727 -9.30 4.10 9.19
CA MET A 727 -8.23 4.98 8.71
C MET A 727 -7.49 4.40 7.50
N LYS A 728 -7.14 3.10 7.56
CA LYS A 728 -6.36 2.44 6.51
C LYS A 728 -7.15 2.42 5.20
N ALA A 729 -8.38 1.90 5.21
CA ALA A 729 -9.25 1.87 4.04
C ALA A 729 -9.51 3.27 3.46
N PHE A 730 -9.76 4.26 4.32
CA PHE A 730 -9.95 5.64 3.87
C PHE A 730 -8.71 6.23 3.22
N CYS A 731 -7.52 5.98 3.79
CA CYS A 731 -6.25 6.48 3.24
C CYS A 731 -6.00 5.96 1.83
N TYR A 732 -6.17 4.65 1.60
CA TYR A 732 -6.03 4.07 0.26
C TYR A 732 -7.07 4.62 -0.72
N GLN A 733 -8.35 4.63 -0.33
CA GLN A 733 -9.42 5.08 -1.21
C GLN A 733 -9.29 6.55 -1.61
N ARG A 734 -8.82 7.40 -0.69
CA ARG A 734 -8.77 8.85 -0.88
C ARG A 734 -7.45 9.35 -1.45
N PHE A 735 -6.33 8.78 -1.01
CA PHE A 735 -4.98 9.27 -1.31
C PHE A 735 -4.14 8.29 -2.13
N GLY A 736 -4.61 7.05 -2.36
CA GLY A 736 -3.87 6.05 -3.14
C GLY A 736 -2.58 5.55 -2.49
N VAL A 737 -2.36 5.86 -1.21
CA VAL A 737 -1.14 5.50 -0.45
C VAL A 737 -1.48 5.00 0.95
N PRO A 738 -0.61 4.18 1.59
CA PRO A 738 -0.79 3.77 2.98
C PRO A 738 -0.64 4.98 3.93
N LEU A 739 -1.21 4.84 5.13
CA LEU A 739 -1.02 5.83 6.19
C LEU A 739 0.46 5.86 6.63
N PRO A 740 1.14 7.03 6.68
CA PRO A 740 2.53 7.17 7.13
C PRO A 740 2.81 6.60 8.53
N TYR A 741 4.07 6.29 8.83
CA TYR A 741 4.51 5.88 10.17
C TYR A 741 4.65 7.09 11.12
N PHE A 742 4.15 6.98 12.36
CA PHE A 742 4.31 8.01 13.39
C PHE A 742 3.95 7.55 14.81
#